data_AF-A0A1H0M2D8-F1
#
_entry.id   AF-A0A1H0M2D8-F1
#
_cell.length_a   1.000
_cell.length_b   1.000
_cell.length_c   1.000
_cell.angle_alpha   90.00
_cell.angle_beta   90.00
_cell.angle_gamma   90.00
#
_symmetry.space_group_name_H-M   'P 1'
#
loop_
_entity.id
_entity.type
_entity.pdbx_description
1 polymer ?
#
loop_
_entity_poly.entity_id
_entity_poly.type
_entity_poly.pdbx_seq_one_letter_code
_entity_poly.pdbx_strand_id
1 'polypeptide(L)'
;MQSFRTELENPVVEKDIIDLEKKIRDFREGKIHEEKFRSLRLARGVYGQRQPGVQMVRIKLPFGKVTFKQLLRIADVSDEYGSGNLHLTTRQDIQIHYVSLDRTPQLWQELERDDVTIREACGNTVRNVTSSPDSGINPNELFDVSPYAHAFFTYFLRNPICQEMGRKIKFSFSSDEKDTAYSYIHDLGFIPKINEKGERGFKVMLGGGLGAQPFLASFVHDFLPEDQIIPYAESVLRVFDRYGERTNRNKARLKYLVQKLGLEELLRLIEEERIANKSKSYPIDRDAVPLPEPPALLEYPHLDVIDTLDYQHWRATNVVEQKQKGFYGVYVKVPVGDIKTDRARKLVEGISPYVADEIRITQNQGLLLKFVREAALPSLYLELKALDFATPGFDSIGDVTTCPGTDTCNLGISNSMSLSVALEEVIYEEFPELIYDKEIKIKISGCMNSCGQHGLAHIGFHGSSVKANGKVVPAVQVMLGGGTVGDGIGRVAERVIKAPSKRATSVLRTILNDYANNGEAAESFHHYYDRQGKDYFYQLLKPLADLTNLKDEEYVDWGHEEIFNTAIGVGECAGVVIDLVATLLLEAGEKLDWARASYAAGAWSDAIYHTYAVFVNSAKALLLDKGVSSSTQIGVIREFDTNYVETGEVKLESTFNELVLQINKNEPSEEFATAYLNEVENFYKQITAKREEKI
;
A
#
# COMPACT_ATOMS: atom_id res chain seq x y z
N MET A 1 7.76 32.85 -9.62
CA MET A 1 7.14 31.87 -10.54
C MET A 1 5.62 31.98 -10.45
N GLN A 2 4.99 32.90 -11.18
CA GLN A 2 3.52 33.09 -11.16
C GLN A 2 2.82 32.61 -12.45
N SER A 3 3.54 32.12 -13.46
CA SER A 3 2.94 31.85 -14.80
C SER A 3 2.44 30.43 -15.05
N PHE A 4 2.44 29.54 -14.05
CA PHE A 4 2.09 28.12 -14.26
C PHE A 4 0.68 27.75 -13.80
N ARG A 5 -0.07 28.66 -13.17
CA ARG A 5 -1.27 28.32 -12.37
C ARG A 5 -2.59 28.23 -13.13
N THR A 6 -2.62 28.57 -14.43
CA THR A 6 -3.87 28.77 -15.18
C THR A 6 -4.40 27.55 -15.93
N GLU A 7 -3.79 26.38 -15.78
CA GLU A 7 -4.10 25.20 -16.62
C GLU A 7 -4.69 24.00 -15.87
N LEU A 8 -4.96 24.11 -14.56
CA LEU A 8 -5.63 23.04 -13.81
C LEU A 8 -7.15 23.29 -13.78
N GLU A 9 -7.93 22.32 -14.26
CA GLU A 9 -9.39 22.41 -14.28
C GLU A 9 -10.02 22.11 -12.90
N ASN A 10 -9.31 21.39 -12.02
CA ASN A 10 -9.81 21.00 -10.70
C ASN A 10 -9.32 21.94 -9.58
N PRO A 11 -10.20 22.79 -8.99
CA PRO A 11 -9.80 23.78 -7.99
C PRO A 11 -9.33 23.15 -6.66
N VAL A 12 -9.77 21.93 -6.36
CA VAL A 12 -9.32 21.21 -5.15
C VAL A 12 -7.87 20.75 -5.31
N VAL A 13 -7.52 20.25 -6.50
CA VAL A 13 -6.15 19.84 -6.84
C VAL A 13 -5.23 21.06 -6.86
N GLU A 14 -5.65 22.17 -7.46
CA GLU A 14 -4.89 23.41 -7.47
C GLU A 14 -4.56 23.88 -6.04
N LYS A 15 -5.55 23.89 -5.13
CA LYS A 15 -5.35 24.23 -3.72
C LYS A 15 -4.34 23.32 -3.04
N ASP A 16 -4.41 22.01 -3.29
CA ASP A 16 -3.53 20.98 -2.75
C ASP A 16 -2.06 21.20 -3.15
N ILE A 17 -1.83 21.58 -4.42
CA ILE A 17 -0.51 21.87 -5.00
C ILE A 17 0.05 23.19 -4.46
N ILE A 18 -0.79 24.23 -4.39
CA ILE A 18 -0.40 25.54 -3.82
C ILE A 18 -0.02 25.39 -2.34
N ASP A 19 -0.79 24.61 -1.57
CA ASP A 19 -0.46 24.33 -0.17
C ASP A 19 0.89 23.59 -0.05
N LEU A 20 1.16 22.60 -0.91
CA LEU A 20 2.46 21.93 -0.93
C LEU A 20 3.61 22.91 -1.24
N GLU A 21 3.46 23.75 -2.26
CA GLU A 21 4.45 24.76 -2.64
C GLU A 21 4.75 25.71 -1.47
N LYS A 22 3.70 26.22 -0.81
CA LYS A 22 3.81 27.10 0.35
C LYS A 22 4.54 26.42 1.51
N LYS A 23 4.16 25.17 1.83
CA LYS A 23 4.73 24.44 2.98
C LYS A 23 6.18 24.01 2.72
N ILE A 24 6.56 23.74 1.47
CA ILE A 24 7.98 23.57 1.08
C ILE A 24 8.76 24.86 1.34
N ARG A 25 8.23 26.02 0.92
CA ARG A 25 8.89 27.31 1.15
C ARG A 25 9.04 27.61 2.64
N ASP A 26 7.98 27.44 3.42
CA ASP A 26 8.02 27.61 4.87
C ASP A 26 9.08 26.67 5.51
N PHE A 27 9.25 25.46 4.99
CA PHE A 27 10.26 24.51 5.47
C PHE A 27 11.68 24.98 5.16
N ARG A 28 11.92 25.44 3.94
CA ARG A 28 13.21 26.02 3.53
C ARG A 28 13.58 27.27 4.35
N GLU A 29 12.59 28.05 4.75
CA GLU A 29 12.75 29.25 5.58
C GLU A 29 12.82 28.95 7.09
N GLY A 30 12.74 27.67 7.50
CA GLY A 30 12.78 27.28 8.91
C GLY A 30 11.52 27.61 9.72
N LYS A 31 10.41 27.93 9.05
CA LYS A 31 9.12 28.30 9.68
C LYS A 31 8.27 27.09 10.08
N ILE A 32 8.51 25.92 9.48
CA ILE A 32 7.82 24.67 9.80
C ILE A 32 8.84 23.61 10.23
N HIS A 33 8.53 22.92 11.32
CA HIS A 33 9.35 21.83 11.82
C HIS A 33 9.39 20.65 10.83
N GLU A 34 10.53 19.97 10.74
CA GLU A 34 10.77 18.88 9.81
C GLU A 34 9.69 17.78 9.89
N GLU A 35 9.24 17.41 11.09
CA GLU A 35 8.24 16.36 11.24
C GLU A 35 6.85 16.74 10.74
N LYS A 36 6.42 17.98 10.97
CA LYS A 36 5.13 18.48 10.48
C LYS A 36 5.18 18.53 8.95
N PHE A 37 6.27 19.06 8.41
CA PHE A 37 6.49 19.08 6.96
C PHE A 37 6.52 17.66 6.37
N ARG A 38 7.20 16.72 7.02
CA ARG A 38 7.27 15.31 6.63
C ARG A 38 5.90 14.66 6.59
N SER A 39 5.08 14.82 7.63
CA SER A 39 3.70 14.30 7.65
C SER A 39 2.89 14.84 6.45
N LEU A 40 3.00 16.14 6.20
CA LEU A 40 2.30 16.86 5.14
C LEU A 40 2.68 16.38 3.73
N ARG A 41 3.98 16.26 3.43
CA ARG A 41 4.46 15.82 2.11
C ARG A 41 4.22 14.33 1.88
N LEU A 42 4.28 13.52 2.94
CA LEU A 42 3.96 12.09 2.87
C LEU A 42 2.49 11.87 2.48
N ALA A 43 1.56 12.67 3.01
CA ALA A 43 0.14 12.62 2.61
C ALA A 43 -0.09 13.04 1.14
N ARG A 44 0.94 13.57 0.46
CA ARG A 44 0.97 13.96 -0.95
C ARG A 44 1.93 13.09 -1.77
N GLY A 45 2.20 11.87 -1.31
CA GLY A 45 2.99 10.90 -2.09
C GLY A 45 4.50 11.17 -2.14
N VAL A 46 4.99 12.24 -1.51
CA VAL A 46 6.41 12.63 -1.52
C VAL A 46 7.15 12.04 -0.31
N TYR A 47 8.04 11.09 -0.58
CA TYR A 47 8.81 10.33 0.40
C TYR A 47 10.30 10.56 0.16
N GLY A 48 11.10 10.87 1.17
CA GLY A 48 12.54 10.99 1.04
C GLY A 48 13.19 9.61 0.95
N GLN A 49 14.15 9.52 0.06
CA GLN A 49 14.86 8.28 -0.25
C GLN A 49 16.22 8.24 0.46
N ARG A 50 16.97 7.16 0.24
CA ARG A 50 18.30 6.94 0.83
C ARG A 50 19.30 8.02 0.46
N GLN A 51 19.21 8.54 -0.77
CA GLN A 51 20.09 9.58 -1.28
C GLN A 51 19.64 10.96 -0.76
N PRO A 52 20.57 11.80 -0.26
CA PRO A 52 20.22 13.10 0.30
C PRO A 52 19.73 14.08 -0.79
N GLY A 53 18.83 14.98 -0.42
CA GLY A 53 18.35 16.07 -1.29
C GLY A 53 17.30 15.69 -2.33
N VAL A 54 16.98 14.41 -2.47
CA VAL A 54 16.02 13.89 -3.45
C VAL A 54 14.90 13.08 -2.80
N GLN A 55 13.81 12.88 -3.52
CA GLN A 55 12.58 12.25 -3.07
C GLN A 55 12.15 11.16 -4.06
N MET A 56 11.53 10.12 -3.52
CA MET A 56 10.63 9.23 -4.24
C MET A 56 9.21 9.83 -4.22
N VAL A 57 8.58 9.90 -5.39
CA VAL A 57 7.17 10.25 -5.54
C VAL A 57 6.39 9.00 -5.91
N ARG A 58 5.37 8.69 -5.12
CA ARG A 58 4.45 7.58 -5.41
C ARG A 58 3.17 8.10 -6.04
N ILE A 59 2.81 7.48 -7.15
CA ILE A 59 1.58 7.72 -7.90
C ILE A 59 0.53 6.71 -7.47
N LYS A 60 -0.66 7.18 -7.09
CA LYS A 60 -1.78 6.32 -6.63
C LYS A 60 -2.59 5.90 -7.84
N LEU A 61 -2.58 4.61 -8.17
CA LEU A 61 -3.31 4.05 -9.31
C LEU A 61 -4.34 3.03 -8.81
N PRO A 62 -5.60 3.47 -8.55
CA PRO A 62 -6.66 2.61 -8.06
C PRO A 62 -6.74 1.31 -8.83
N PHE A 63 -6.71 0.18 -8.11
CA PHE A 63 -6.82 -1.18 -8.64
C PHE A 63 -5.85 -1.45 -9.82
N GLY A 64 -4.71 -0.75 -9.83
CA GLY A 64 -3.63 -0.88 -10.81
C GLY A 64 -3.95 -0.39 -12.22
N LYS A 65 -5.07 0.32 -12.42
CA LYS A 65 -5.48 0.80 -13.74
C LYS A 65 -4.57 1.92 -14.24
N VAL A 66 -4.08 1.81 -15.47
CA VAL A 66 -3.40 2.90 -16.17
C VAL A 66 -3.69 2.82 -17.67
N THR A 67 -4.04 3.94 -18.31
CA THR A 67 -4.17 4.02 -19.78
C THR A 67 -2.81 4.24 -20.44
N PHE A 68 -2.71 4.04 -21.75
CA PHE A 68 -1.52 4.36 -22.54
C PHE A 68 -1.14 5.83 -22.37
N LYS A 69 -2.12 6.74 -22.47
CA LYS A 69 -1.89 8.18 -22.27
C LYS A 69 -1.30 8.48 -20.89
N GLN A 70 -1.86 7.87 -19.84
CA GLN A 70 -1.36 8.05 -18.48
C GLN A 70 0.05 7.47 -18.29
N LEU A 71 0.34 6.29 -18.85
CA LEU A 71 1.68 5.70 -18.75
C LEU A 71 2.72 6.57 -19.46
N LEU A 72 2.39 7.11 -20.64
CA LEU A 72 3.25 8.05 -21.37
C LEU A 72 3.45 9.36 -20.59
N ARG A 73 2.40 9.93 -19.98
CA ARG A 73 2.52 11.10 -19.09
C ARG A 73 3.48 10.84 -17.94
N ILE A 74 3.34 9.68 -17.29
CA ILE A 74 4.20 9.28 -16.17
C ILE A 74 5.65 9.13 -16.65
N ALA A 75 5.87 8.64 -17.87
CA ALA A 75 7.21 8.56 -18.47
C ALA A 75 7.81 9.95 -18.73
N ASP A 76 7.04 10.88 -19.32
CA ASP A 76 7.49 12.26 -19.56
C ASP A 76 7.85 12.97 -18.25
N VAL A 77 7.03 12.78 -17.23
CA VAL A 77 7.29 13.31 -15.89
C VAL A 77 8.54 12.68 -15.26
N SER A 78 8.75 11.38 -15.43
CA SER A 78 9.92 10.69 -14.88
C SER A 78 11.23 11.13 -15.55
N ASP A 79 11.20 11.45 -16.86
CA ASP A 79 12.36 12.00 -17.58
C ASP A 79 12.68 13.44 -17.15
N GLU A 80 11.67 14.29 -17.02
CA GLU A 80 11.85 15.71 -16.71
C GLU A 80 12.23 15.97 -15.24
N TYR A 81 11.64 15.21 -14.31
CA TYR A 81 11.72 15.49 -12.88
C TYR A 81 12.44 14.42 -12.06
N GLY A 82 12.65 13.22 -12.60
CA GLY A 82 13.17 12.06 -11.89
C GLY A 82 14.35 11.41 -12.59
N SER A 83 14.41 10.07 -12.53
CA SER A 83 15.52 9.28 -13.04
C SER A 83 15.25 8.57 -14.38
N GLY A 84 14.15 8.88 -15.08
CA GLY A 84 13.74 8.15 -16.29
C GLY A 84 13.43 6.66 -16.03
N ASN A 85 12.88 6.35 -14.84
CA ASN A 85 12.55 4.99 -14.42
C ASN A 85 11.15 4.93 -13.79
N LEU A 86 10.36 3.94 -14.16
CA LEU A 86 9.04 3.66 -13.61
C LEU A 86 9.11 2.38 -12.77
N HIS A 87 8.94 2.50 -11.45
CA HIS A 87 8.98 1.34 -10.55
C HIS A 87 7.57 0.89 -10.15
N LEU A 88 7.16 -0.29 -10.65
CA LEU A 88 5.92 -0.99 -10.34
C LEU A 88 5.96 -1.59 -8.94
N THR A 89 4.88 -1.44 -8.18
CA THR A 89 4.87 -1.79 -6.75
C THR A 89 3.92 -2.93 -6.42
N THR A 90 4.15 -3.59 -5.29
CA THR A 90 3.25 -4.62 -4.74
C THR A 90 1.88 -4.10 -4.27
N ARG A 91 1.61 -2.80 -4.46
CA ARG A 91 0.30 -2.17 -4.28
C ARG A 91 -0.26 -1.60 -5.58
N GLN A 92 0.26 -2.04 -6.72
CA GLN A 92 -0.21 -1.64 -8.04
C GLN A 92 -0.05 -0.13 -8.35
N ASP A 93 0.80 0.55 -7.60
CA ASP A 93 1.22 1.93 -7.85
C ASP A 93 2.48 1.98 -8.74
N ILE A 94 2.82 3.17 -9.25
CA ILE A 94 4.12 3.50 -9.86
C ILE A 94 4.89 4.46 -8.93
N GLN A 95 6.20 4.27 -8.80
CA GLN A 95 7.11 5.21 -8.14
C GLN A 95 8.10 5.82 -9.11
N ILE A 96 8.33 7.12 -8.97
CA ILE A 96 9.40 7.90 -9.61
C ILE A 96 10.41 8.25 -8.53
N HIS A 97 11.70 8.07 -8.80
CA HIS A 97 12.77 8.33 -7.85
C HIS A 97 13.65 9.52 -8.28
N TYR A 98 14.49 10.01 -7.37
CA TYR A 98 15.45 11.08 -7.60
C TYR A 98 14.82 12.46 -7.89
N VAL A 99 13.60 12.69 -7.40
CA VAL A 99 12.86 13.94 -7.62
C VAL A 99 13.35 15.02 -6.66
N SER A 100 13.66 16.22 -7.17
CA SER A 100 13.93 17.38 -6.32
C SER A 100 12.67 17.78 -5.54
N LEU A 101 12.80 17.95 -4.22
CA LEU A 101 11.68 18.37 -3.36
C LEU A 101 11.00 19.64 -3.87
N ASP A 102 11.79 20.62 -4.30
CA ASP A 102 11.28 21.94 -4.74
C ASP A 102 10.53 21.87 -6.08
N ARG A 103 10.72 20.78 -6.85
CA ARG A 103 10.02 20.53 -8.11
C ARG A 103 8.77 19.64 -7.98
N THR A 104 8.50 19.13 -6.77
CA THR A 104 7.35 18.23 -6.55
C THR A 104 5.98 18.88 -6.85
N PRO A 105 5.74 20.18 -6.62
CA PRO A 105 4.48 20.81 -7.02
C PRO A 105 4.27 20.80 -8.53
N GLN A 106 5.31 21.10 -9.32
CA GLN A 106 5.25 21.11 -10.79
C GLN A 106 5.09 19.70 -11.34
N LEU A 107 5.82 18.72 -10.78
CA LEU A 107 5.63 17.31 -11.09
C LEU A 107 4.17 16.89 -10.89
N TRP A 108 3.59 17.23 -9.74
CA TRP A 108 2.21 16.87 -9.43
C TRP A 108 1.24 17.51 -10.41
N GLN A 109 1.43 18.79 -10.73
CA GLN A 109 0.62 19.49 -11.72
C GLN A 109 0.65 18.79 -13.09
N GLU A 110 1.82 18.35 -13.56
CA GLU A 110 1.93 17.66 -14.85
C GLU A 110 1.18 16.32 -14.87
N LEU A 111 1.23 15.55 -13.76
CA LEU A 111 0.48 14.30 -13.64
C LEU A 111 -1.04 14.54 -13.67
N GLU A 112 -1.52 15.58 -12.99
CA GLU A 112 -2.95 15.88 -12.87
C GLU A 112 -3.57 16.34 -14.21
N ARG A 113 -2.78 16.70 -15.23
CA ARG A 113 -3.28 16.96 -16.59
C ARG A 113 -3.91 15.73 -17.27
N ASP A 114 -3.60 14.53 -16.80
CA ASP A 114 -4.17 13.27 -17.28
C ASP A 114 -4.82 12.45 -16.15
N ASP A 115 -5.37 13.15 -15.15
CA ASP A 115 -6.07 12.59 -13.98
C ASP A 115 -5.21 11.61 -13.16
N VAL A 116 -3.88 11.82 -13.14
CA VAL A 116 -2.95 11.00 -12.36
C VAL A 116 -2.61 11.72 -11.05
N THR A 117 -3.01 11.13 -9.92
CA THR A 117 -2.82 11.74 -8.60
C THR A 117 -1.72 11.08 -7.75
N ILE A 118 -1.05 11.88 -6.93
CA ILE A 118 -0.10 11.42 -5.88
C ILE A 118 -0.70 11.55 -4.48
N ARG A 119 -1.92 12.09 -4.38
CA ARG A 119 -2.58 12.36 -3.10
C ARG A 119 -2.84 11.05 -2.35
N GLU A 120 -2.41 11.01 -1.09
CA GLU A 120 -2.58 9.88 -0.16
C GLU A 120 -1.92 8.56 -0.60
N ALA A 121 -1.00 8.61 -1.57
CA ALA A 121 -0.20 7.43 -1.94
C ALA A 121 0.71 6.96 -0.79
N CYS A 122 1.12 7.91 0.06
CA CYS A 122 1.97 7.73 1.23
C CYS A 122 1.30 8.29 2.50
N GLY A 123 2.03 8.37 3.63
CA GLY A 123 1.50 8.97 4.85
C GLY A 123 0.61 8.06 5.70
N ASN A 124 -0.01 8.66 6.71
CA ASN A 124 -0.95 8.03 7.63
C ASN A 124 -2.40 8.19 7.13
N THR A 125 -2.62 7.71 5.90
CA THR A 125 -3.86 7.89 5.15
C THR A 125 -4.35 6.53 4.60
N VAL A 126 -5.47 6.54 3.87
CA VAL A 126 -5.90 5.41 3.05
C VAL A 126 -5.00 5.31 1.82
N ARG A 127 -4.25 4.22 1.72
CA ARG A 127 -3.33 3.95 0.59
C ARG A 127 -4.11 3.57 -0.66
N ASN A 128 -3.39 3.25 -1.73
CA ASN A 128 -4.02 2.71 -2.94
C ASN A 128 -4.95 1.53 -2.61
N VAL A 129 -6.10 1.46 -3.27
CA VAL A 129 -7.05 0.35 -3.17
C VAL A 129 -6.59 -0.69 -4.17
N THR A 130 -6.16 -1.85 -3.71
CA THR A 130 -5.68 -2.91 -4.60
C THR A 130 -6.82 -3.82 -5.04
N SER A 131 -6.71 -4.41 -6.21
CA SER A 131 -7.65 -5.42 -6.68
C SER A 131 -6.98 -6.47 -7.54
N SER A 132 -7.57 -7.64 -7.64
CA SER A 132 -7.14 -8.66 -8.60
C SER A 132 -6.99 -8.03 -10.00
N PRO A 133 -5.84 -8.19 -10.67
CA PRO A 133 -5.58 -7.46 -11.91
C PRO A 133 -6.54 -7.89 -13.03
N ASP A 134 -7.03 -9.12 -12.98
CA ASP A 134 -7.96 -9.72 -13.93
C ASP A 134 -9.44 -9.34 -13.71
N SER A 135 -9.76 -8.47 -12.75
CA SER A 135 -11.14 -8.02 -12.54
C SER A 135 -11.75 -7.46 -13.84
N GLY A 136 -12.98 -7.88 -14.12
CA GLY A 136 -13.72 -7.56 -15.34
C GLY A 136 -13.52 -8.57 -16.49
N ILE A 137 -12.46 -9.39 -16.43
CA ILE A 137 -12.14 -10.39 -17.46
C ILE A 137 -11.96 -11.81 -16.91
N ASN A 138 -11.87 -11.98 -15.59
CA ASN A 138 -11.68 -13.28 -14.93
C ASN A 138 -12.89 -14.21 -15.21
N PRO A 139 -12.68 -15.42 -15.76
CA PRO A 139 -13.75 -16.40 -15.99
C PRO A 139 -14.53 -16.87 -14.75
N ASN A 140 -13.93 -16.78 -13.57
CA ASN A 140 -14.48 -17.27 -12.31
C ASN A 140 -15.06 -16.16 -11.43
N GLU A 141 -14.95 -14.89 -11.82
CA GLU A 141 -15.48 -13.80 -11.00
C GLU A 141 -17.01 -13.81 -11.00
N LEU A 142 -17.63 -13.64 -9.83
CA LEU A 142 -19.09 -13.54 -9.73
C LEU A 142 -19.61 -12.24 -10.35
N PHE A 143 -18.84 -11.17 -10.23
CA PHE A 143 -19.05 -9.87 -10.86
C PHE A 143 -17.74 -9.07 -10.84
N ASP A 144 -17.60 -8.07 -11.72
CA ASP A 144 -16.42 -7.20 -11.75
C ASP A 144 -16.34 -6.35 -10.48
N VAL A 145 -15.21 -6.45 -9.75
CA VAL A 145 -14.98 -5.70 -8.51
C VAL A 145 -14.34 -4.32 -8.74
N SER A 146 -13.96 -3.98 -9.97
CA SER A 146 -13.33 -2.70 -10.33
C SER A 146 -14.18 -1.47 -9.95
N PRO A 147 -15.51 -1.44 -10.18
CA PRO A 147 -16.35 -0.29 -9.77
C PRO A 147 -16.35 -0.07 -8.26
N TYR A 148 -16.27 -1.13 -7.47
CA TYR A 148 -16.24 -1.05 -6.00
C TYR A 148 -14.90 -0.51 -5.51
N ALA A 149 -13.78 -0.99 -6.09
CA ALA A 149 -12.45 -0.46 -5.79
C ALA A 149 -12.32 1.02 -6.16
N HIS A 150 -12.91 1.43 -7.30
CA HIS A 150 -12.98 2.83 -7.72
C HIS A 150 -13.84 3.67 -6.77
N ALA A 151 -15.02 3.19 -6.37
CA ALA A 151 -15.88 3.88 -5.41
C ALA A 151 -15.18 4.09 -4.05
N PHE A 152 -14.45 3.09 -3.55
CA PHE A 152 -13.63 3.24 -2.33
C PHE A 152 -12.55 4.29 -2.48
N PHE A 153 -11.84 4.29 -3.62
CA PHE A 153 -10.85 5.32 -3.90
C PHE A 153 -11.49 6.71 -3.88
N THR A 154 -12.56 6.91 -4.64
CA THR A 154 -13.23 8.21 -4.79
C THR A 154 -13.83 8.70 -3.46
N TYR A 155 -14.42 7.81 -2.67
CA TYR A 155 -15.04 8.17 -1.39
C TYR A 155 -14.04 8.56 -0.30
N PHE A 156 -12.92 7.85 -0.20
CA PHE A 156 -11.94 8.07 0.86
C PHE A 156 -10.84 9.06 0.48
N LEU A 157 -10.66 9.36 -0.81
CA LEU A 157 -9.71 10.38 -1.27
C LEU A 157 -10.13 11.76 -0.76
N ARG A 158 -9.21 12.44 -0.05
CA ARG A 158 -9.44 13.76 0.57
C ARG A 158 -10.54 13.76 1.64
N ASN A 159 -11.00 12.59 2.08
CA ASN A 159 -11.94 12.49 3.18
C ASN A 159 -11.27 12.98 4.48
N PRO A 160 -11.89 13.88 5.26
CA PRO A 160 -11.29 14.45 6.47
C PRO A 160 -10.76 13.40 7.46
N ILE A 161 -11.48 12.30 7.65
CA ILE A 161 -11.13 11.20 8.58
C ILE A 161 -9.83 10.52 8.15
N CYS A 162 -9.51 10.57 6.85
CA CYS A 162 -8.38 9.86 6.26
C CYS A 162 -7.08 10.68 6.27
N GLN A 163 -7.07 11.92 6.75
CA GLN A 163 -5.92 12.82 6.59
C GLN A 163 -4.82 12.64 7.65
N GLU A 164 -5.18 12.26 8.88
CA GLU A 164 -4.26 12.23 10.03
C GLU A 164 -4.47 11.02 10.96
N MET A 165 -4.71 9.85 10.38
CA MET A 165 -4.93 8.62 11.17
C MET A 165 -3.68 8.19 11.96
N GLY A 166 -3.84 7.25 12.90
CA GLY A 166 -2.70 6.70 13.65
C GLY A 166 -1.62 6.07 12.76
N ARG A 167 -2.04 5.39 11.68
CA ARG A 167 -1.13 4.81 10.68
C ARG A 167 -1.85 4.55 9.35
N LYS A 168 -1.09 4.16 8.33
CA LYS A 168 -1.63 3.79 7.01
C LYS A 168 -2.71 2.72 7.08
N ILE A 169 -3.78 2.90 6.29
CA ILE A 169 -4.84 1.93 6.05
C ILE A 169 -4.77 1.42 4.61
N LYS A 170 -5.08 0.14 4.41
CA LYS A 170 -5.00 -0.56 3.14
C LYS A 170 -6.27 -1.37 2.91
N PHE A 171 -6.84 -1.21 1.72
CA PHE A 171 -7.99 -1.98 1.25
C PHE A 171 -7.63 -2.88 0.07
N SER A 172 -8.38 -3.96 -0.10
CA SER A 172 -8.24 -4.89 -1.23
C SER A 172 -9.55 -5.53 -1.69
N PHE A 173 -9.73 -5.73 -2.99
CA PHE A 173 -10.85 -6.45 -3.60
C PHE A 173 -10.37 -7.62 -4.47
N SER A 174 -10.66 -8.86 -4.05
CA SER A 174 -10.39 -10.03 -4.90
C SER A 174 -11.49 -10.21 -5.96
N SER A 175 -11.16 -10.75 -7.13
CA SER A 175 -12.16 -11.13 -8.16
C SER A 175 -12.93 -12.42 -7.78
N ASP A 176 -12.28 -13.34 -7.06
CA ASP A 176 -12.82 -14.66 -6.74
C ASP A 176 -12.23 -15.24 -5.44
N GLU A 177 -12.60 -16.50 -5.15
CA GLU A 177 -12.17 -17.25 -3.97
C GLU A 177 -10.71 -17.70 -4.01
N LYS A 178 -9.96 -17.51 -5.11
CA LYS A 178 -8.50 -17.72 -5.08
C LYS A 178 -7.78 -16.62 -4.30
N ASP A 179 -8.47 -15.51 -4.02
CA ASP A 179 -7.98 -14.38 -3.24
C ASP A 179 -6.63 -13.81 -3.75
N THR A 180 -6.58 -13.52 -5.05
CA THR A 180 -5.37 -12.98 -5.70
C THR A 180 -5.05 -11.53 -5.30
N ALA A 181 -5.98 -10.85 -4.62
CA ALA A 181 -5.76 -9.53 -4.01
C ALA A 181 -5.23 -9.58 -2.56
N TYR A 182 -5.08 -10.79 -1.99
CA TYR A 182 -4.58 -11.03 -0.63
C TYR A 182 -5.41 -10.33 0.46
N SER A 183 -6.72 -10.56 0.46
CA SER A 183 -7.67 -9.90 1.35
C SER A 183 -7.33 -10.04 2.84
N TYR A 184 -6.70 -11.15 3.22
CA TYR A 184 -6.32 -11.49 4.59
C TYR A 184 -5.11 -10.73 5.15
N ILE A 185 -4.39 -9.91 4.36
CA ILE A 185 -3.29 -9.06 4.86
C ILE A 185 -3.60 -7.55 4.82
N HIS A 186 -4.83 -7.20 4.47
CA HIS A 186 -5.28 -5.81 4.39
C HIS A 186 -6.01 -5.39 5.67
N ASP A 187 -6.07 -4.08 5.91
CA ASP A 187 -6.81 -3.56 7.08
C ASP A 187 -8.31 -3.83 6.89
N LEU A 188 -8.82 -3.75 5.65
CA LEU A 188 -10.06 -4.41 5.20
C LEU A 188 -9.84 -5.10 3.84
N GLY A 189 -10.37 -6.31 3.70
CA GLY A 189 -10.37 -7.06 2.45
C GLY A 189 -11.78 -7.52 2.08
N PHE A 190 -12.05 -7.63 0.77
CA PHE A 190 -13.37 -7.96 0.23
C PHE A 190 -13.25 -9.05 -0.83
N ILE A 191 -14.11 -10.07 -0.75
CA ILE A 191 -14.25 -11.14 -1.74
C ILE A 191 -15.72 -11.19 -2.18
N PRO A 192 -16.04 -11.15 -3.48
CA PRO A 192 -17.41 -11.05 -3.97
C PRO A 192 -18.21 -12.30 -3.60
N LYS A 193 -19.47 -12.10 -3.22
CA LYS A 193 -20.44 -13.15 -2.93
C LYS A 193 -21.80 -12.76 -3.53
N ILE A 194 -22.59 -13.75 -3.92
CA ILE A 194 -23.99 -13.60 -4.31
C ILE A 194 -24.80 -14.45 -3.33
N ASN A 195 -25.77 -13.84 -2.66
CA ASN A 195 -26.62 -14.57 -1.71
C ASN A 195 -27.71 -15.38 -2.42
N GLU A 196 -28.50 -16.15 -1.67
CA GLU A 196 -29.59 -16.99 -2.21
C GLU A 196 -30.67 -16.21 -2.97
N LYS A 197 -30.80 -14.89 -2.71
CA LYS A 197 -31.75 -14.00 -3.39
C LYS A 197 -31.19 -13.39 -4.69
N GLY A 198 -29.94 -13.70 -5.04
CA GLY A 198 -29.25 -13.10 -6.19
C GLY A 198 -28.70 -11.70 -5.93
N GLU A 199 -28.64 -11.25 -4.67
CA GLU A 199 -28.11 -9.93 -4.31
C GLU A 199 -26.58 -9.99 -4.20
N ARG A 200 -25.93 -8.92 -4.66
CA ARG A 200 -24.47 -8.77 -4.59
C ARG A 200 -24.03 -8.27 -3.23
N GLY A 201 -22.94 -8.85 -2.75
CA GLY A 201 -22.28 -8.43 -1.52
C GLY A 201 -20.88 -9.01 -1.45
N PHE A 202 -20.28 -8.93 -0.28
CA PHE A 202 -18.90 -9.34 -0.06
C PHE A 202 -18.74 -10.11 1.24
N LYS A 203 -17.92 -11.15 1.18
CA LYS A 203 -17.21 -11.66 2.36
C LYS A 203 -16.15 -10.64 2.76
N VAL A 204 -16.03 -10.36 4.06
CA VAL A 204 -15.18 -9.27 4.59
C VAL A 204 -14.17 -9.77 5.62
N MET A 205 -12.93 -9.35 5.45
CA MET A 205 -11.80 -9.60 6.32
C MET A 205 -11.37 -8.28 6.96
N LEU A 206 -11.00 -8.29 8.24
CA LEU A 206 -10.65 -7.09 9.01
C LEU A 206 -9.35 -7.28 9.82
N GLY A 207 -8.48 -6.27 9.77
CA GLY A 207 -7.36 -6.14 10.72
C GLY A 207 -6.09 -6.91 10.37
N GLY A 208 -5.84 -7.19 9.09
CA GLY A 208 -4.61 -7.85 8.63
C GLY A 208 -3.40 -6.92 8.51
N GLY A 209 -2.22 -7.52 8.35
CA GLY A 209 -1.03 -6.79 7.92
C GLY A 209 0.28 -7.51 8.23
N LEU A 210 1.20 -7.47 7.27
CA LEU A 210 2.54 -8.05 7.36
C LEU A 210 3.47 -7.24 8.31
N GLY A 211 4.35 -6.38 7.81
CA GLY A 211 5.35 -5.70 8.66
C GLY A 211 6.32 -6.69 9.31
N ALA A 212 7.02 -6.26 10.36
CA ALA A 212 8.00 -7.11 11.06
C ALA A 212 7.37 -8.32 11.76
N GLN A 213 6.14 -8.14 12.27
CA GLN A 213 5.33 -9.20 12.86
C GLN A 213 4.01 -9.28 12.10
N PRO A 214 3.81 -10.28 11.23
CA PRO A 214 2.60 -10.44 10.44
C PRO A 214 1.39 -10.87 11.28
N PHE A 215 0.22 -10.34 10.95
CA PHE A 215 -1.09 -10.73 11.49
C PHE A 215 -2.01 -10.98 10.29
N LEU A 216 -2.76 -12.07 10.33
CA LEU A 216 -3.83 -12.34 9.38
C LEU A 216 -5.10 -11.62 9.85
N ALA A 217 -5.88 -11.14 8.90
CA ALA A 217 -7.16 -10.50 9.16
C ALA A 217 -8.17 -11.51 9.71
N SER A 218 -9.07 -11.05 10.58
CA SER A 218 -10.21 -11.81 11.05
C SER A 218 -11.35 -11.75 10.04
N PHE A 219 -12.03 -12.87 9.82
CA PHE A 219 -13.29 -12.89 9.11
C PHE A 219 -14.39 -12.23 9.96
N VAL A 220 -15.14 -11.29 9.37
CA VAL A 220 -16.14 -10.49 10.11
C VAL A 220 -17.53 -10.49 9.48
N HIS A 221 -17.62 -10.73 8.17
CA HIS A 221 -18.91 -10.90 7.48
C HIS A 221 -18.80 -11.99 6.43
N ASP A 222 -19.76 -12.92 6.43
CA ASP A 222 -19.95 -13.87 5.32
C ASP A 222 -20.50 -13.17 4.08
N PHE A 223 -21.45 -12.25 4.32
CA PHE A 223 -22.07 -11.44 3.30
C PHE A 223 -22.40 -10.07 3.88
N LEU A 224 -21.72 -9.04 3.38
CA LEU A 224 -22.06 -7.64 3.58
C LEU A 224 -22.63 -7.09 2.26
N PRO A 225 -23.88 -6.59 2.22
CA PRO A 225 -24.46 -6.03 1.01
C PRO A 225 -23.57 -4.94 0.38
N GLU A 226 -23.58 -4.86 -0.94
CA GLU A 226 -22.65 -3.99 -1.66
C GLU A 226 -22.82 -2.49 -1.40
N ASP A 227 -23.98 -2.05 -0.90
CA ASP A 227 -24.23 -0.66 -0.53
C ASP A 227 -23.75 -0.35 0.91
N GLN A 228 -23.39 -1.38 1.67
CA GLN A 228 -22.97 -1.28 3.07
C GLN A 228 -21.46 -1.28 3.27
N ILE A 229 -20.68 -1.66 2.25
CA ILE A 229 -19.21 -1.78 2.35
C ILE A 229 -18.51 -0.44 2.65
N ILE A 230 -18.95 0.68 2.06
CA ILE A 230 -18.38 2.02 2.33
C ILE A 230 -18.77 2.53 3.72
N PRO A 231 -20.06 2.51 4.13
CA PRO A 231 -20.45 2.83 5.50
C PRO A 231 -19.71 2.01 6.55
N TYR A 232 -19.56 0.70 6.33
CA TYR A 232 -18.81 -0.16 7.23
C TYR A 232 -17.33 0.24 7.32
N ALA A 233 -16.68 0.48 6.18
CA ALA A 233 -15.30 0.94 6.15
C ALA A 233 -15.11 2.30 6.85
N GLU A 234 -16.03 3.25 6.67
CA GLU A 234 -15.98 4.54 7.37
C GLU A 234 -16.07 4.37 8.89
N SER A 235 -16.98 3.53 9.39
CA SER A 235 -17.08 3.21 10.82
C SER A 235 -15.77 2.60 11.35
N VAL A 236 -15.17 1.66 10.61
CA VAL A 236 -13.87 1.07 10.97
C VAL A 236 -12.77 2.14 11.05
N LEU A 237 -12.74 3.06 10.08
CA LEU A 237 -11.79 4.17 10.07
C LEU A 237 -11.99 5.12 11.25
N ARG A 238 -13.24 5.44 11.62
CA ARG A 238 -13.56 6.29 12.78
C ARG A 238 -13.13 5.64 14.10
N VAL A 239 -13.34 4.34 14.27
CA VAL A 239 -12.83 3.60 15.43
C VAL A 239 -11.30 3.60 15.45
N PHE A 240 -10.66 3.36 14.30
CA PHE A 240 -9.21 3.40 14.21
C PHE A 240 -8.65 4.80 14.48
N ASP A 241 -9.30 5.85 14.00
CA ASP A 241 -8.94 7.23 14.30
C ASP A 241 -9.08 7.46 15.82
N ARG A 242 -10.21 7.14 16.43
CA ARG A 242 -10.41 7.47 17.84
C ARG A 242 -9.53 6.66 18.82
N TYR A 243 -9.38 5.36 18.58
CA TYR A 243 -8.74 4.42 19.50
C TYR A 243 -7.32 4.01 19.10
N GLY A 244 -6.88 4.33 17.88
CA GLY A 244 -5.58 3.96 17.35
C GLY A 244 -4.40 4.62 18.08
N GLU A 245 -3.34 3.85 18.25
CA GLU A 245 -2.06 4.26 18.84
C GLU A 245 -1.33 5.26 17.92
N ARG A 246 -0.86 6.39 18.46
CA ARG A 246 -0.23 7.50 17.72
C ARG A 246 1.20 7.80 18.13
N THR A 247 1.64 7.29 19.28
CA THR A 247 2.98 7.54 19.82
C THR A 247 3.94 6.44 19.36
N ASN A 248 3.64 5.18 19.67
CA ASN A 248 4.44 4.03 19.26
C ASN A 248 4.02 3.51 17.89
N ARG A 249 4.75 3.93 16.87
CA ARG A 249 4.49 3.58 15.47
C ARG A 249 4.59 2.10 15.14
N ASN A 250 5.39 1.36 15.89
CA ASN A 250 5.50 -0.09 15.72
C ASN A 250 4.23 -0.81 16.19
N LYS A 251 3.36 -0.13 16.94
CA LYS A 251 2.07 -0.62 17.45
C LYS A 251 0.87 0.18 16.91
N ALA A 252 1.07 1.05 15.93
CA ALA A 252 0.06 2.02 15.46
C ALA A 252 -0.88 1.51 14.35
N ARG A 253 -0.70 0.28 13.84
CA ARG A 253 -1.59 -0.28 12.79
C ARG A 253 -2.88 -0.86 13.38
N LEU A 254 -3.96 -0.90 12.58
CA LEU A 254 -5.26 -1.44 12.99
C LEU A 254 -5.16 -2.85 13.60
N LYS A 255 -4.32 -3.73 13.04
CA LYS A 255 -4.07 -5.07 13.61
C LYS A 255 -3.71 -5.09 15.11
N TYR A 256 -2.97 -4.09 15.58
CA TYR A 256 -2.59 -3.99 17.00
C TYR A 256 -3.74 -3.42 17.84
N LEU A 257 -4.59 -2.58 17.25
CA LEU A 257 -5.83 -2.14 17.88
C LEU A 257 -6.78 -3.33 18.08
N VAL A 258 -6.96 -4.16 17.05
CA VAL A 258 -7.72 -5.43 17.11
C VAL A 258 -7.16 -6.33 18.22
N GLN A 259 -5.83 -6.52 18.26
CA GLN A 259 -5.18 -7.30 19.31
C GLN A 259 -5.42 -6.72 20.72
N LYS A 260 -5.43 -5.38 20.87
CA LYS A 260 -5.57 -4.71 22.16
C LYS A 260 -7.00 -4.73 22.69
N LEU A 261 -7.99 -4.47 21.83
CA LEU A 261 -9.40 -4.41 22.22
C LEU A 261 -10.06 -5.79 22.24
N GLY A 262 -9.60 -6.70 21.38
CA GLY A 262 -10.35 -7.88 21.00
C GLY A 262 -11.32 -7.58 19.86
N LEU A 263 -11.64 -8.61 19.08
CA LEU A 263 -12.51 -8.46 17.90
C LEU A 263 -13.94 -8.06 18.28
N GLU A 264 -14.50 -8.66 19.32
CA GLU A 264 -15.88 -8.39 19.78
C GLU A 264 -16.08 -6.91 20.15
N GLU A 265 -15.17 -6.37 20.97
CA GLU A 265 -15.26 -4.96 21.39
C GLU A 265 -15.05 -4.01 20.20
N LEU A 266 -14.15 -4.35 19.28
CA LEU A 266 -13.98 -3.55 18.07
C LEU A 266 -15.26 -3.51 17.23
N LEU A 267 -15.92 -4.66 17.02
CA LEU A 267 -17.18 -4.74 16.26
C LEU A 267 -18.30 -3.94 16.94
N ARG A 268 -18.38 -3.97 18.28
CA ARG A 268 -19.32 -3.14 19.05
C ARG A 268 -19.09 -1.65 18.80
N LEU A 269 -17.82 -1.20 18.84
CA LEU A 269 -17.46 0.20 18.56
C LEU A 269 -17.74 0.60 17.11
N ILE A 270 -17.55 -0.31 16.14
CA ILE A 270 -17.84 -0.05 14.73
C ILE A 270 -19.33 0.24 14.54
N GLU A 271 -20.20 -0.52 15.21
CA GLU A 271 -21.64 -0.29 15.15
C GLU A 271 -22.02 1.06 15.80
N GLU A 272 -21.39 1.43 16.92
CA GLU A 272 -21.62 2.75 17.54
C GLU A 272 -21.23 3.91 16.60
N GLU A 273 -20.14 3.78 15.85
CA GLU A 273 -19.71 4.82 14.90
C GLU A 273 -20.65 4.97 13.70
N ARG A 274 -21.52 3.99 13.44
CA ARG A 274 -22.43 4.03 12.30
C ARG A 274 -23.32 5.27 12.31
N ILE A 275 -23.70 5.78 13.48
CA ILE A 275 -24.49 7.01 13.64
C ILE A 275 -23.76 8.24 13.08
N ALA A 276 -22.43 8.31 13.22
CA ALA A 276 -21.62 9.43 12.76
C ALA A 276 -21.36 9.44 11.25
N ASN A 277 -21.57 8.30 10.57
CA ASN A 277 -21.23 8.17 9.16
C ASN A 277 -21.96 9.17 8.27
N LYS A 278 -21.25 9.69 7.26
CA LYS A 278 -21.81 10.57 6.23
C LYS A 278 -22.94 9.90 5.44
N SER A 279 -22.83 8.60 5.20
CA SER A 279 -23.91 7.80 4.62
C SER A 279 -24.11 6.47 5.36
N LYS A 280 -25.37 6.03 5.46
CA LYS A 280 -25.75 4.70 6.00
C LYS A 280 -25.90 3.63 4.92
N SER A 281 -26.01 4.05 3.67
CA SER A 281 -26.08 3.19 2.48
C SER A 281 -25.50 3.99 1.32
N TYR A 282 -24.48 3.44 0.67
CA TYR A 282 -23.80 4.10 -0.42
C TYR A 282 -23.99 3.28 -1.69
N PRO A 283 -24.87 3.69 -2.63
CA PRO A 283 -25.05 2.96 -3.87
C PRO A 283 -23.77 3.00 -4.71
N ILE A 284 -23.35 1.84 -5.18
CA ILE A 284 -22.19 1.72 -6.07
C ILE A 284 -22.67 1.85 -7.50
N ASP A 285 -22.15 2.85 -8.22
CA ASP A 285 -22.29 2.93 -9.67
C ASP A 285 -21.45 1.82 -10.31
N ARG A 286 -22.14 0.79 -10.81
CA ARG A 286 -21.50 -0.40 -11.41
C ARG A 286 -20.92 -0.10 -12.78
N ASP A 287 -21.30 1.01 -13.41
CA ASP A 287 -20.84 1.41 -14.74
C ASP A 287 -19.73 2.48 -14.69
N ALA A 288 -19.35 2.94 -13.48
CA ALA A 288 -18.30 3.94 -13.28
C ALA A 288 -16.91 3.51 -13.79
N VAL A 289 -16.70 2.20 -13.96
CA VAL A 289 -15.50 1.64 -14.59
C VAL A 289 -15.95 0.75 -15.74
N PRO A 290 -16.15 1.31 -16.94
CA PRO A 290 -16.51 0.50 -18.10
C PRO A 290 -15.36 -0.42 -18.48
N LEU A 291 -15.69 -1.56 -19.08
CA LEU A 291 -14.70 -2.40 -19.74
C LEU A 291 -14.05 -1.60 -20.88
N PRO A 292 -12.73 -1.73 -21.09
CA PRO A 292 -12.06 -1.02 -22.16
C PRO A 292 -12.47 -1.60 -23.51
N GLU A 293 -12.54 -0.73 -24.52
CA GLU A 293 -12.89 -1.13 -25.88
C GLU A 293 -11.79 -2.03 -26.49
N PRO A 294 -12.14 -3.17 -27.10
CA PRO A 294 -11.18 -3.99 -27.80
C PRO A 294 -10.53 -3.22 -28.95
N PRO A 295 -9.26 -3.52 -29.29
CA PRO A 295 -8.60 -2.91 -30.43
C PRO A 295 -9.32 -3.22 -31.74
N ALA A 296 -9.16 -2.33 -32.72
CA ALA A 296 -9.68 -2.49 -34.06
C ALA A 296 -9.25 -3.84 -34.66
N LEU A 297 -10.11 -4.44 -35.48
CA LEU A 297 -9.75 -5.67 -36.16
C LEU A 297 -8.65 -5.37 -37.20
N LEU A 298 -7.54 -6.09 -37.11
CA LEU A 298 -6.43 -6.02 -38.05
C LEU A 298 -6.25 -7.36 -38.76
N GLU A 299 -5.66 -7.34 -39.95
CA GLU A 299 -5.12 -8.55 -40.59
C GLU A 299 -3.77 -8.89 -39.95
N TYR A 300 -3.67 -10.07 -39.37
CA TYR A 300 -2.43 -10.54 -38.74
C TYR A 300 -1.69 -11.47 -39.70
N PRO A 301 -0.38 -11.27 -39.93
CA PRO A 301 0.39 -12.19 -40.74
C PRO A 301 0.45 -13.56 -40.07
N HIS A 302 0.53 -14.62 -40.88
CA HIS A 302 0.98 -15.91 -40.37
C HIS A 302 2.46 -15.78 -40.01
N LEU A 303 2.82 -16.15 -38.77
CA LEU A 303 4.18 -16.04 -38.27
C LEU A 303 4.68 -17.41 -37.79
N ASP A 304 5.82 -17.84 -38.32
CA ASP A 304 6.45 -19.13 -37.98
C ASP A 304 6.88 -19.21 -36.50
N VAL A 305 6.88 -18.08 -35.79
CA VAL A 305 7.16 -18.00 -34.35
C VAL A 305 6.24 -18.90 -33.53
N ILE A 306 5.03 -19.20 -34.02
CA ILE A 306 4.04 -20.07 -33.37
C ILE A 306 4.60 -21.48 -33.10
N ASP A 307 5.49 -21.96 -33.98
CA ASP A 307 6.08 -23.29 -33.89
C ASP A 307 7.34 -23.32 -33.02
N THR A 308 7.77 -22.18 -32.49
CA THR A 308 8.96 -22.10 -31.61
C THR A 308 8.62 -22.49 -30.18
N LEU A 309 9.56 -23.18 -29.53
CA LEU A 309 9.40 -23.62 -28.14
C LEU A 309 9.26 -22.43 -27.18
N ASP A 310 10.00 -21.33 -27.40
CA ASP A 310 9.90 -20.10 -26.60
C ASP A 310 8.47 -19.53 -26.59
N TYR A 311 7.82 -19.46 -27.76
CA TYR A 311 6.45 -18.98 -27.88
C TYR A 311 5.46 -19.91 -27.17
N GLN A 312 5.64 -21.22 -27.29
CA GLN A 312 4.79 -22.21 -26.63
C GLN A 312 4.89 -22.11 -25.10
N HIS A 313 6.11 -21.98 -24.55
CA HIS A 313 6.33 -21.72 -23.13
C HIS A 313 5.65 -20.43 -22.68
N TRP A 314 5.87 -19.32 -23.41
CA TRP A 314 5.26 -18.03 -23.10
C TRP A 314 3.73 -18.09 -23.16
N ARG A 315 3.14 -18.65 -24.22
CA ARG A 315 1.68 -18.77 -24.36
C ARG A 315 1.09 -19.58 -23.22
N ALA A 316 1.73 -20.69 -22.82
CA ALA A 316 1.23 -21.54 -21.75
C ALA A 316 1.31 -20.90 -20.36
N THR A 317 2.27 -20.01 -20.12
CA THR A 317 2.54 -19.45 -18.79
C THR A 317 2.01 -18.04 -18.60
N ASN A 318 1.94 -17.23 -19.66
CA ASN A 318 1.62 -15.81 -19.60
C ASN A 318 0.25 -15.45 -20.18
N VAL A 319 -0.38 -16.34 -20.96
CA VAL A 319 -1.65 -16.04 -21.66
C VAL A 319 -2.79 -16.82 -21.02
N VAL A 320 -3.91 -16.14 -20.76
CA VAL A 320 -5.14 -16.73 -20.20
C VAL A 320 -6.35 -16.32 -21.06
N GLU A 321 -7.26 -17.25 -21.31
CA GLU A 321 -8.54 -16.90 -21.97
C GLU A 321 -9.39 -16.07 -20.99
N GLN A 322 -9.98 -14.98 -21.49
CA GLN A 322 -10.91 -14.15 -20.71
C GLN A 322 -12.31 -14.76 -20.71
N LYS A 323 -13.18 -14.25 -19.83
CA LYS A 323 -14.60 -14.60 -19.88
C LYS A 323 -15.28 -14.11 -21.16
N GLN A 324 -14.78 -13.03 -21.78
CA GLN A 324 -15.18 -12.57 -23.11
C GLN A 324 -14.57 -13.49 -24.19
N LYS A 325 -15.39 -14.34 -24.79
CA LYS A 325 -14.92 -15.37 -25.73
C LYS A 325 -14.17 -14.80 -26.93
N GLY A 326 -13.06 -15.46 -27.29
CA GLY A 326 -12.15 -15.04 -28.36
C GLY A 326 -11.11 -13.99 -27.95
N PHE A 327 -11.14 -13.54 -26.69
CA PHE A 327 -10.16 -12.61 -26.13
C PHE A 327 -9.33 -13.24 -25.01
N TYR A 328 -8.10 -12.75 -24.87
CA TYR A 328 -7.08 -13.29 -23.99
C TYR A 328 -6.44 -12.16 -23.18
N GLY A 329 -6.20 -12.43 -21.90
CA GLY A 329 -5.36 -11.62 -21.03
C GLY A 329 -3.91 -12.06 -21.19
N VAL A 330 -3.00 -11.11 -21.31
CA VAL A 330 -1.56 -11.38 -21.45
C VAL A 330 -0.84 -10.74 -20.29
N TYR A 331 -0.25 -11.57 -19.43
CA TYR A 331 0.58 -11.11 -18.34
C TYR A 331 2.03 -10.90 -18.81
N VAL A 332 2.60 -9.78 -18.39
CA VAL A 332 3.96 -9.38 -18.72
C VAL A 332 4.75 -9.34 -17.42
N LYS A 333 5.78 -10.19 -17.36
CA LYS A 333 6.77 -10.15 -16.29
C LYS A 333 7.65 -8.90 -16.49
N VAL A 334 7.83 -8.13 -15.42
CA VAL A 334 8.71 -6.96 -15.41
C VAL A 334 9.79 -7.21 -14.36
N PRO A 335 11.03 -7.54 -14.78
CA PRO A 335 12.13 -7.80 -13.86
C PRO A 335 12.28 -6.67 -12.83
N VAL A 336 12.31 -7.04 -11.55
CA VAL A 336 12.38 -6.15 -10.37
C VAL A 336 11.31 -5.03 -10.30
N GLY A 337 10.31 -5.06 -11.19
CA GLY A 337 9.28 -4.05 -11.35
C GLY A 337 9.74 -2.76 -12.04
N ASP A 338 10.90 -2.73 -12.70
CA ASP A 338 11.42 -1.49 -13.31
C ASP A 338 11.23 -1.43 -14.83
N ILE A 339 10.70 -0.30 -15.32
CA ILE A 339 10.58 0.01 -16.74
C ILE A 339 11.25 1.35 -17.01
N LYS A 340 12.28 1.37 -17.86
CA LYS A 340 12.87 2.61 -18.37
C LYS A 340 11.88 3.36 -19.27
N THR A 341 11.88 4.68 -19.19
CA THR A 341 10.89 5.52 -19.90
C THR A 341 10.95 5.38 -21.41
N ASP A 342 12.13 5.21 -22.01
CA ASP A 342 12.30 4.90 -23.43
C ASP A 342 11.67 3.56 -23.82
N ARG A 343 11.82 2.53 -22.97
CA ARG A 343 11.17 1.22 -23.14
C ARG A 343 9.66 1.29 -22.90
N ALA A 344 9.20 2.09 -21.95
CA ALA A 344 7.76 2.30 -21.69
C ALA A 344 7.05 2.87 -22.93
N ARG A 345 7.67 3.82 -23.63
CA ARG A 345 7.13 4.39 -24.87
C ARG A 345 7.07 3.37 -25.99
N LYS A 346 8.16 2.63 -26.21
CA LYS A 346 8.20 1.53 -27.20
C LYS A 346 7.21 0.42 -26.87
N LEU A 347 7.01 0.13 -25.58
CA LEU A 347 6.01 -0.84 -25.14
C LEU A 347 4.61 -0.38 -25.53
N VAL A 348 4.22 0.86 -25.21
CA VAL A 348 2.91 1.40 -25.60
C VAL A 348 2.74 1.39 -27.12
N GLU A 349 3.75 1.83 -27.87
CA GLU A 349 3.76 1.80 -29.33
C GLU A 349 3.50 0.38 -29.86
N GLY A 350 4.28 -0.60 -29.40
CA GLY A 350 4.20 -2.00 -29.85
C GLY A 350 2.93 -2.74 -29.45
N ILE A 351 2.34 -2.45 -28.28
CA ILE A 351 1.13 -3.16 -27.82
C ILE A 351 -0.17 -2.51 -28.30
N SER A 352 -0.18 -1.20 -28.56
CA SER A 352 -1.42 -0.44 -28.84
C SER A 352 -2.29 -0.98 -30.00
N PRO A 353 -1.75 -1.65 -31.04
CA PRO A 353 -2.59 -2.26 -32.09
C PRO A 353 -3.29 -3.54 -31.65
N TYR A 354 -2.82 -4.20 -30.59
CA TYR A 354 -3.18 -5.58 -30.24
C TYR A 354 -3.95 -5.71 -28.93
N VAL A 355 -3.93 -4.67 -28.09
CA VAL A 355 -4.50 -4.69 -26.74
C VAL A 355 -5.36 -3.46 -26.49
N ALA A 356 -6.34 -3.57 -25.61
CA ALA A 356 -7.18 -2.43 -25.25
C ALA A 356 -6.39 -1.36 -24.47
N ASP A 357 -6.85 -0.10 -24.51
CA ASP A 357 -6.25 1.05 -23.80
C ASP A 357 -6.50 1.01 -22.27
N GLU A 358 -6.09 -0.09 -21.64
CA GLU A 358 -6.11 -0.29 -20.21
C GLU A 358 -5.06 -1.36 -19.84
N ILE A 359 -4.02 -0.92 -19.14
CA ILE A 359 -3.01 -1.79 -18.54
C ILE A 359 -3.32 -1.95 -17.05
N ARG A 360 -3.10 -3.15 -16.51
CA ARG A 360 -3.21 -3.44 -15.08
C ARG A 360 -1.86 -3.75 -14.47
N ILE A 361 -1.43 -2.96 -13.50
CA ILE A 361 -0.25 -3.29 -12.69
C ILE A 361 -0.64 -4.38 -11.69
N THR A 362 0.18 -5.42 -11.57
CA THR A 362 -0.10 -6.59 -10.72
C THR A 362 0.62 -6.50 -9.36
N GLN A 363 0.16 -7.26 -8.37
CA GLN A 363 0.71 -7.27 -7.01
C GLN A 363 2.12 -7.89 -6.94
N ASN A 364 2.49 -8.71 -7.93
CA ASN A 364 3.85 -9.23 -8.15
C ASN A 364 4.70 -8.30 -9.05
N GLN A 365 4.27 -7.05 -9.26
CA GLN A 365 5.04 -5.99 -9.94
C GLN A 365 5.21 -6.18 -11.46
N GLY A 366 4.32 -6.90 -12.12
CA GLY A 366 4.23 -6.98 -13.58
C GLY A 366 3.04 -6.20 -14.14
N LEU A 367 2.68 -6.52 -15.38
CA LEU A 367 1.54 -5.92 -16.09
C LEU A 367 0.58 -7.01 -16.58
N LEU A 368 -0.69 -6.64 -16.78
CA LEU A 368 -1.67 -7.41 -17.50
C LEU A 368 -2.28 -6.54 -18.60
N LEU A 369 -2.23 -7.07 -19.83
CA LEU A 369 -2.83 -6.51 -21.03
C LEU A 369 -4.16 -7.24 -21.30
N LYS A 370 -5.21 -6.48 -21.64
CA LYS A 370 -6.57 -7.01 -21.82
C LYS A 370 -7.00 -6.97 -23.30
N PHE A 371 -8.07 -7.71 -23.59
CA PHE A 371 -8.70 -7.85 -24.90
C PHE A 371 -7.78 -8.17 -26.08
N VAL A 372 -6.80 -9.06 -25.89
CA VAL A 372 -5.96 -9.55 -27.00
C VAL A 372 -6.69 -10.62 -27.79
N ARG A 373 -6.75 -10.52 -29.11
CA ARG A 373 -7.33 -11.58 -29.97
C ARG A 373 -6.35 -12.73 -30.13
N GLU A 374 -6.83 -13.96 -30.27
CA GLU A 374 -5.94 -15.13 -30.45
C GLU A 374 -4.96 -14.95 -31.62
N ALA A 375 -5.47 -14.49 -32.77
CA ALA A 375 -4.66 -14.26 -33.98
C ALA A 375 -3.61 -13.16 -33.81
N ALA A 376 -3.76 -12.27 -32.82
CA ALA A 376 -2.79 -11.21 -32.52
C ALA A 376 -1.63 -11.67 -31.61
N LEU A 377 -1.80 -12.79 -30.88
CA LEU A 377 -0.82 -13.26 -29.89
C LEU A 377 0.60 -13.44 -30.47
N PRO A 378 0.80 -14.01 -31.68
CA PRO A 378 2.15 -14.15 -32.24
C PRO A 378 2.82 -12.81 -32.54
N SER A 379 2.04 -11.83 -33.02
CA SER A 379 2.56 -10.49 -33.32
C SER A 379 2.89 -9.75 -32.02
N LEU A 380 1.98 -9.77 -31.04
CA LEU A 380 2.20 -9.19 -29.72
C LEU A 380 3.42 -9.82 -29.02
N TYR A 381 3.60 -11.14 -29.12
CA TYR A 381 4.76 -11.83 -28.57
C TYR A 381 6.07 -11.28 -29.15
N LEU A 382 6.15 -11.05 -30.47
CA LEU A 382 7.36 -10.51 -31.11
C LEU A 382 7.67 -9.09 -30.64
N GLU A 383 6.66 -8.23 -30.50
CA GLU A 383 6.82 -6.87 -29.96
C GLU A 383 7.33 -6.91 -28.50
N LEU A 384 6.73 -7.76 -27.66
CA LEU A 384 7.19 -7.96 -26.29
C LEU A 384 8.60 -8.55 -26.24
N LYS A 385 8.93 -9.51 -27.13
CA LYS A 385 10.24 -10.16 -27.18
C LYS A 385 11.34 -9.18 -27.57
N ALA A 386 11.07 -8.27 -28.51
CA ALA A 386 12.01 -7.20 -28.90
C ALA A 386 12.33 -6.24 -27.74
N LEU A 387 11.47 -6.23 -26.70
CA LEU A 387 11.61 -5.42 -25.49
C LEU A 387 11.82 -6.30 -24.24
N ASP A 388 12.34 -7.52 -24.36
CA ASP A 388 12.62 -8.45 -23.25
C ASP A 388 11.45 -8.62 -22.25
N PHE A 389 10.22 -8.44 -22.71
CA PHE A 389 8.97 -8.52 -21.94
C PHE A 389 8.17 -9.80 -22.24
N ALA A 390 8.75 -10.71 -23.03
CA ALA A 390 8.16 -12.00 -23.37
C ALA A 390 8.73 -13.18 -22.56
N THR A 391 9.37 -12.91 -21.41
CA THR A 391 9.90 -13.97 -20.53
C THR A 391 8.76 -14.88 -20.03
N PRO A 392 8.86 -16.21 -20.21
CA PRO A 392 7.84 -17.14 -19.74
C PRO A 392 7.86 -17.29 -18.22
N GLY A 393 6.75 -17.74 -17.66
CA GLY A 393 6.62 -18.06 -16.24
C GLY A 393 6.12 -16.91 -15.38
N PHE A 394 5.25 -16.03 -15.90
CA PHE A 394 4.61 -15.01 -15.07
C PHE A 394 3.88 -15.63 -13.87
N ASP A 395 4.09 -15.04 -12.69
CA ASP A 395 3.57 -15.51 -11.40
C ASP A 395 3.95 -16.97 -11.08
N SER A 396 5.02 -17.50 -11.68
CA SER A 396 5.61 -18.78 -11.28
C SER A 396 6.61 -18.63 -10.14
N ILE A 397 7.21 -19.72 -9.68
CA ILE A 397 8.36 -19.65 -8.76
C ILE A 397 9.52 -18.82 -9.32
N GLY A 398 9.66 -18.76 -10.65
CA GLY A 398 10.68 -17.96 -11.35
C GLY A 398 10.35 -16.48 -11.45
N ASP A 399 9.20 -16.01 -10.97
CA ASP A 399 8.80 -14.60 -10.94
C ASP A 399 8.90 -14.03 -9.52
N VAL A 400 10.11 -13.59 -9.16
CA VAL A 400 10.47 -13.25 -7.79
C VAL A 400 10.04 -11.82 -7.48
N THR A 401 9.08 -11.66 -6.56
CA THR A 401 8.67 -10.32 -6.10
C THR A 401 9.71 -9.72 -5.15
N THR A 402 10.07 -8.45 -5.34
CA THR A 402 11.10 -7.77 -4.54
C THR A 402 10.64 -6.42 -4.01
N CYS A 403 11.44 -5.79 -3.15
CA CYS A 403 11.28 -4.37 -2.84
C CYS A 403 12.54 -3.60 -3.24
N PRO A 404 12.53 -2.26 -3.23
CA PRO A 404 13.70 -1.46 -3.62
C PRO A 404 14.96 -1.57 -2.75
N GLY A 405 15.00 -2.47 -1.77
CA GLY A 405 16.20 -2.74 -0.96
C GLY A 405 17.01 -1.52 -0.53
N THR A 406 18.33 -1.65 -0.56
CA THR A 406 19.28 -0.56 -0.39
C THR A 406 19.43 0.33 -1.62
N ASP A 407 18.84 -0.02 -2.77
CA ASP A 407 18.90 0.77 -4.00
C ASP A 407 18.34 2.18 -3.77
N THR A 408 17.18 2.30 -3.13
CA THR A 408 16.58 3.61 -2.79
C THR A 408 16.00 3.73 -1.39
N CYS A 409 15.80 2.62 -0.65
CA CYS A 409 15.10 2.69 0.64
C CYS A 409 16.01 3.07 1.81
N ASN A 410 15.58 4.06 2.60
CA ASN A 410 16.21 4.42 3.88
C ASN A 410 16.26 3.28 4.90
N LEU A 411 15.28 2.36 4.84
CA LEU A 411 15.17 1.22 5.77
C LEU A 411 15.82 -0.06 5.23
N GLY A 412 16.35 -0.04 4.01
CA GLY A 412 17.01 -1.21 3.41
C GLY A 412 18.23 -1.62 4.24
N ILE A 413 18.30 -2.91 4.58
CA ILE A 413 19.47 -3.52 5.22
C ILE A 413 20.37 -4.15 4.14
N SER A 414 19.76 -4.76 3.12
CA SER A 414 20.47 -5.38 2.00
C SER A 414 19.81 -5.06 0.65
N ASN A 415 20.55 -5.28 -0.43
CA ASN A 415 20.07 -5.14 -1.81
C ASN A 415 19.18 -6.34 -2.18
N SER A 416 17.87 -6.13 -2.17
CA SER A 416 16.91 -7.17 -2.52
C SER A 416 16.64 -7.29 -4.01
N MET A 417 16.86 -6.25 -4.81
CA MET A 417 16.62 -6.28 -6.25
C MET A 417 17.67 -7.15 -6.96
N SER A 418 18.94 -6.93 -6.65
CA SER A 418 20.04 -7.73 -7.20
C SER A 418 19.95 -9.19 -6.76
N LEU A 419 19.58 -9.45 -5.50
CA LEU A 419 19.38 -10.81 -5.03
C LEU A 419 18.15 -11.48 -5.68
N SER A 420 17.05 -10.77 -5.96
CA SER A 420 15.94 -11.38 -6.71
C SER A 420 16.38 -11.86 -8.08
N VAL A 421 17.18 -11.07 -8.81
CA VAL A 421 17.69 -11.49 -10.13
C VAL A 421 18.52 -12.78 -10.01
N ALA A 422 19.44 -12.85 -9.05
CA ALA A 422 20.25 -14.05 -8.84
C ALA A 422 19.42 -15.28 -8.43
N LEU A 423 18.29 -15.10 -7.75
CA LEU A 423 17.37 -16.21 -7.42
C LEU A 423 16.57 -16.66 -8.64
N GLU A 424 16.16 -15.72 -9.51
CA GLU A 424 15.49 -16.04 -10.77
C GLU A 424 16.41 -16.81 -11.72
N GLU A 425 17.68 -16.39 -11.85
CA GLU A 425 18.70 -17.08 -12.65
C GLU A 425 18.80 -18.56 -12.26
N VAL A 426 18.80 -18.89 -10.96
CA VAL A 426 18.79 -20.28 -10.48
C VAL A 426 17.58 -21.05 -11.02
N ILE A 427 16.39 -20.45 -11.03
CA ILE A 427 15.19 -21.14 -11.56
C ILE A 427 15.32 -21.35 -13.06
N TYR A 428 15.65 -20.31 -13.83
CA TYR A 428 15.68 -20.42 -15.30
C TYR A 428 16.83 -21.29 -15.81
N GLU A 429 17.98 -21.31 -15.14
CA GLU A 429 19.16 -22.07 -15.59
C GLU A 429 19.18 -23.51 -15.04
N GLU A 430 18.71 -23.74 -13.82
CA GLU A 430 18.87 -25.03 -13.13
C GLU A 430 17.56 -25.79 -12.92
N PHE A 431 16.41 -25.11 -12.91
CA PHE A 431 15.07 -25.69 -12.71
C PHE A 431 14.04 -25.18 -13.73
N PRO A 432 14.34 -25.21 -15.06
CA PRO A 432 13.52 -24.57 -16.08
C PRO A 432 12.10 -25.14 -16.18
N GLU A 433 11.86 -26.37 -15.72
CA GLU A 433 10.53 -26.98 -15.63
C GLU A 433 9.61 -26.29 -14.62
N LEU A 434 10.17 -25.61 -13.61
CA LEU A 434 9.38 -24.98 -12.56
C LEU A 434 8.75 -23.64 -12.99
N ILE A 435 9.05 -23.13 -14.20
CA ILE A 435 8.38 -21.93 -14.73
C ILE A 435 6.86 -22.11 -14.91
N TYR A 436 6.37 -23.35 -14.84
CA TYR A 436 4.95 -23.70 -14.87
C TYR A 436 4.31 -23.78 -13.48
N ASP A 437 5.11 -23.88 -12.41
CA ASP A 437 4.62 -23.94 -11.04
C ASP A 437 4.24 -22.54 -10.57
N LYS A 438 2.92 -22.30 -10.48
CA LYS A 438 2.32 -21.06 -9.97
C LYS A 438 1.86 -21.18 -8.51
N GLU A 439 2.11 -22.30 -7.87
CA GLU A 439 1.77 -22.50 -6.46
C GLU A 439 2.91 -21.93 -5.60
N ILE A 440 4.14 -22.32 -5.86
CA ILE A 440 5.30 -21.90 -5.06
C ILE A 440 5.70 -20.46 -5.42
N LYS A 441 5.81 -19.61 -4.40
CA LYS A 441 6.19 -18.19 -4.55
C LYS A 441 7.49 -17.93 -3.82
N ILE A 442 8.41 -17.26 -4.50
CA ILE A 442 9.59 -16.65 -3.89
C ILE A 442 9.35 -15.16 -3.77
N LYS A 443 9.50 -14.62 -2.55
CA LYS A 443 9.40 -13.17 -2.34
C LYS A 443 10.49 -12.67 -1.41
N ILE A 444 11.07 -11.52 -1.74
CA ILE A 444 12.20 -10.94 -1.01
C ILE A 444 11.94 -9.50 -0.56
N SER A 445 12.55 -9.09 0.55
CA SER A 445 12.62 -7.68 0.93
C SER A 445 13.97 -7.31 1.53
N GLY A 446 14.49 -6.11 1.29
CA GLY A 446 15.75 -5.67 1.90
C GLY A 446 15.70 -5.47 3.42
N CYS A 447 14.54 -5.59 4.07
CA CYS A 447 14.40 -5.55 5.54
C CYS A 447 13.13 -6.30 6.00
N MET A 448 12.95 -6.41 7.32
CA MET A 448 11.82 -7.08 7.98
C MET A 448 10.44 -6.46 7.72
N ASN A 449 10.33 -5.27 7.11
CA ASN A 449 9.04 -4.60 6.91
C ASN A 449 8.12 -5.27 5.87
N SER A 450 8.64 -6.23 5.12
CA SER A 450 7.86 -7.07 4.19
C SER A 450 7.15 -6.30 3.07
N CYS A 451 7.82 -5.29 2.50
CA CYS A 451 7.30 -4.55 1.36
C CYS A 451 7.17 -5.41 0.09
N GLY A 452 8.10 -6.35 -0.11
CA GLY A 452 8.00 -7.39 -1.13
C GLY A 452 7.18 -8.61 -0.69
N GLN A 453 6.56 -8.57 0.49
CA GLN A 453 5.66 -9.61 1.00
C GLN A 453 6.32 -10.99 1.29
N HIS A 454 7.61 -11.01 1.66
CA HIS A 454 8.34 -12.24 2.01
C HIS A 454 7.69 -13.09 3.13
N GLY A 455 6.93 -12.46 4.05
CA GLY A 455 6.24 -13.18 5.12
C GLY A 455 5.03 -13.99 4.62
N LEU A 456 4.66 -13.82 3.35
CA LEU A 456 3.56 -14.48 2.67
C LEU A 456 4.05 -15.39 1.53
N ALA A 457 5.33 -15.73 1.53
CA ALA A 457 5.91 -16.59 0.50
C ALA A 457 6.08 -18.02 1.03
N HIS A 458 5.98 -18.97 0.12
CA HIS A 458 6.41 -20.35 0.36
C HIS A 458 7.89 -20.36 0.72
N ILE A 459 8.69 -19.57 -0.02
CA ILE A 459 10.10 -19.31 0.22
C ILE A 459 10.31 -17.79 0.30
N GLY A 460 10.45 -17.27 1.52
CA GLY A 460 10.63 -15.86 1.81
C GLY A 460 12.06 -15.53 2.20
N PHE A 461 12.57 -14.40 1.71
CA PHE A 461 13.86 -13.84 2.15
C PHE A 461 13.67 -12.43 2.68
N HIS A 462 14.37 -12.08 3.75
CA HIS A 462 14.56 -10.67 4.08
C HIS A 462 15.96 -10.30 4.52
N GLY A 463 16.39 -9.10 4.15
CA GLY A 463 17.68 -8.54 4.54
C GLY A 463 17.87 -8.49 6.05
N SER A 464 19.07 -8.86 6.48
CA SER A 464 19.56 -8.89 7.86
C SER A 464 21.09 -8.73 7.85
N SER A 465 21.71 -8.71 9.02
CA SER A 465 23.14 -8.88 9.17
C SER A 465 23.48 -9.91 10.24
N VAL A 466 24.71 -10.41 10.22
CA VAL A 466 25.34 -11.21 11.27
C VAL A 466 26.74 -10.65 11.57
N LYS A 467 27.29 -10.96 12.74
CA LYS A 467 28.66 -10.57 13.10
C LYS A 467 29.56 -11.81 13.03
N ALA A 468 30.68 -11.70 12.32
CA ALA A 468 31.68 -12.75 12.21
C ALA A 468 33.09 -12.15 12.10
N ASN A 469 34.07 -12.73 12.79
CA ASN A 469 35.48 -12.30 12.74
C ASN A 469 35.67 -10.78 12.97
N GLY A 470 34.88 -10.19 13.88
CA GLY A 470 34.92 -8.75 14.19
C GLY A 470 34.31 -7.83 13.12
N LYS A 471 33.83 -8.37 12.00
CA LYS A 471 33.16 -7.63 10.91
C LYS A 471 31.66 -7.95 10.85
N VAL A 472 30.91 -7.08 10.16
CA VAL A 472 29.50 -7.30 9.85
C VAL A 472 29.40 -7.96 8.47
N VAL A 473 28.60 -9.01 8.38
CA VAL A 473 28.36 -9.78 7.15
C VAL A 473 26.89 -9.57 6.75
N PRO A 474 26.59 -9.23 5.49
CA PRO A 474 25.23 -9.18 4.99
C PRO A 474 24.61 -10.57 5.03
N ALA A 475 23.39 -10.66 5.53
CA ALA A 475 22.69 -11.92 5.71
C ALA A 475 21.26 -11.82 5.20
N VAL A 476 20.66 -12.98 4.91
CA VAL A 476 19.23 -13.12 4.69
C VAL A 476 18.63 -13.92 5.83
N GLN A 477 17.50 -13.47 6.34
CA GLN A 477 16.59 -14.34 7.08
C GLN A 477 15.79 -15.16 6.08
N VAL A 478 15.92 -16.48 6.17
CA VAL A 478 15.12 -17.44 5.43
C VAL A 478 13.82 -17.67 6.19
N MET A 479 12.69 -17.58 5.48
CA MET A 479 11.36 -17.85 6.00
C MET A 479 10.62 -18.84 5.09
N LEU A 480 9.94 -19.84 5.66
CA LEU A 480 9.29 -20.91 4.88
C LEU A 480 7.84 -21.14 5.33
N GLY A 481 7.01 -21.69 4.43
CA GLY A 481 5.67 -22.19 4.76
C GLY A 481 4.53 -21.15 4.75
N GLY A 482 4.78 -19.94 4.23
CA GLY A 482 3.75 -18.93 4.00
C GLY A 482 3.05 -19.12 2.66
N GLY A 483 1.98 -18.36 2.41
CA GLY A 483 1.26 -18.38 1.12
C GLY A 483 -0.21 -18.01 1.23
N THR A 484 -0.88 -17.94 0.09
CA THR A 484 -2.35 -17.86 0.01
C THR A 484 -2.92 -19.28 0.05
N VAL A 485 -3.96 -19.51 0.84
CA VAL A 485 -4.77 -20.74 0.78
C VAL A 485 -6.02 -20.52 -0.07
N GLY A 486 -6.61 -19.32 0.02
CA GLY A 486 -7.81 -18.94 -0.72
C GLY A 486 -8.94 -18.53 0.23
N ASP A 487 -9.97 -17.89 -0.33
CA ASP A 487 -11.21 -17.48 0.33
C ASP A 487 -10.98 -16.71 1.65
N GLY A 488 -10.02 -15.79 1.64
CA GLY A 488 -9.66 -14.98 2.80
C GLY A 488 -8.78 -15.69 3.82
N ILE A 489 -8.22 -16.85 3.49
CA ILE A 489 -7.29 -17.61 4.32
C ILE A 489 -5.89 -17.52 3.74
N GLY A 490 -4.94 -17.16 4.60
CA GLY A 490 -3.51 -17.12 4.29
C GLY A 490 -2.66 -17.80 5.35
N ARG A 491 -1.40 -18.03 5.02
CA ARG A 491 -0.38 -18.62 5.91
C ARG A 491 0.79 -17.66 6.07
N VAL A 492 1.22 -17.50 7.32
CA VAL A 492 2.42 -16.74 7.66
C VAL A 492 3.64 -17.66 7.61
N ALA A 493 4.67 -17.25 6.88
CA ALA A 493 5.94 -17.97 6.86
C ALA A 493 6.65 -17.92 8.22
N GLU A 494 7.28 -19.03 8.61
CA GLU A 494 8.07 -19.13 9.83
C GLU A 494 9.52 -18.70 9.59
N ARG A 495 10.12 -18.01 10.56
CA ARG A 495 11.56 -17.69 10.53
C ARG A 495 12.37 -18.95 10.82
N VAL A 496 13.03 -19.49 9.80
CA VAL A 496 13.82 -20.73 9.90
C VAL A 496 15.24 -20.44 10.37
N ILE A 497 16.06 -19.77 9.54
CA ILE A 497 17.48 -19.54 9.83
C ILE A 497 17.99 -18.26 9.16
N LYS A 498 19.13 -17.74 9.62
CA LYS A 498 19.88 -16.69 8.91
C LYS A 498 21.09 -17.30 8.22
N ALA A 499 21.33 -16.91 6.98
CA ALA A 499 22.52 -17.30 6.22
C ALA A 499 23.18 -16.06 5.59
N PRO A 500 24.50 -16.06 5.33
CA PRO A 500 25.15 -15.04 4.51
C PRO A 500 24.39 -14.80 3.20
N SER A 501 24.22 -13.55 2.79
CA SER A 501 23.34 -13.22 1.65
C SER A 501 23.81 -13.85 0.34
N LYS A 502 25.13 -14.01 0.15
CA LYS A 502 25.72 -14.70 -1.01
C LYS A 502 25.41 -16.20 -1.07
N ARG A 503 24.99 -16.82 0.04
CA ARG A 503 24.57 -18.22 0.09
C ARG A 503 23.07 -18.42 -0.13
N ALA A 504 22.31 -17.35 -0.39
CA ALA A 504 20.86 -17.43 -0.62
C ALA A 504 20.49 -18.32 -1.83
N THR A 505 21.28 -18.29 -2.90
CA THR A 505 21.08 -19.17 -4.07
C THR A 505 21.33 -20.64 -3.70
N SER A 506 22.35 -20.93 -2.89
CA SER A 506 22.57 -22.28 -2.34
C SER A 506 21.42 -22.72 -1.42
N VAL A 507 20.89 -21.82 -0.59
CA VAL A 507 19.70 -22.11 0.23
C VAL A 507 18.52 -22.49 -0.65
N LEU A 508 18.27 -21.75 -1.72
CA LEU A 508 17.19 -22.06 -2.67
C LEU A 508 17.38 -23.44 -3.30
N ARG A 509 18.57 -23.73 -3.85
CA ARG A 509 18.90 -25.05 -4.41
C ARG A 509 18.68 -26.17 -3.40
N THR A 510 19.13 -26.00 -2.16
CA THR A 510 18.97 -27.00 -1.11
C THR A 510 17.49 -27.27 -0.83
N ILE A 511 16.65 -26.23 -0.72
CA ILE A 511 15.22 -26.40 -0.46
C ILE A 511 14.52 -27.10 -1.64
N LEU A 512 14.79 -26.67 -2.88
CA LEU A 512 14.14 -27.23 -4.06
C LEU A 512 14.55 -28.68 -4.30
N ASN A 513 15.84 -28.99 -4.20
CA ASN A 513 16.31 -30.37 -4.33
C ASN A 513 15.78 -31.26 -3.22
N ASP A 514 15.68 -30.75 -1.99
CA ASP A 514 15.11 -31.50 -0.88
C ASP A 514 13.63 -31.82 -1.11
N TYR A 515 12.84 -30.83 -1.51
CA TYR A 515 11.42 -31.02 -1.84
C TYR A 515 11.23 -31.97 -3.02
N ALA A 516 12.04 -31.85 -4.09
CA ALA A 516 11.96 -32.74 -5.25
C ALA A 516 12.31 -34.20 -4.91
N ASN A 517 13.25 -34.44 -3.98
CA ASN A 517 13.71 -35.79 -3.63
C ASN A 517 12.86 -36.47 -2.54
N ASN A 518 12.29 -35.68 -1.62
CA ASN A 518 11.63 -36.19 -0.42
C ASN A 518 10.12 -35.89 -0.37
N GLY A 519 9.62 -35.13 -1.34
CA GLY A 519 8.19 -34.86 -1.53
C GLY A 519 7.43 -36.11 -1.98
N GLU A 520 6.19 -36.24 -1.51
CA GLU A 520 5.28 -37.28 -1.98
C GLU A 520 4.65 -36.90 -3.33
N ALA A 521 4.11 -37.87 -4.06
CA ALA A 521 3.49 -37.61 -5.36
C ALA A 521 2.31 -36.64 -5.22
N ALA A 522 2.34 -35.53 -5.95
CA ALA A 522 1.36 -34.44 -5.91
C ALA A 522 1.20 -33.76 -4.53
N GLU A 523 2.17 -33.90 -3.63
CA GLU A 523 2.22 -33.15 -2.38
C GLU A 523 2.51 -31.68 -2.65
N SER A 524 1.73 -30.76 -2.09
CA SER A 524 2.02 -29.33 -2.17
C SER A 524 3.19 -28.95 -1.26
N PHE A 525 3.89 -27.85 -1.57
CA PHE A 525 4.97 -27.37 -0.70
C PHE A 525 4.50 -27.06 0.73
N HIS A 526 3.26 -26.61 0.90
CA HIS A 526 2.66 -26.43 2.23
C HIS A 526 2.56 -27.73 3.01
N HIS A 527 2.03 -28.79 2.41
CA HIS A 527 1.93 -30.09 3.08
C HIS A 527 3.31 -30.69 3.35
N TYR A 528 4.23 -30.56 2.39
CA TYR A 528 5.63 -30.97 2.59
C TYR A 528 6.26 -30.27 3.78
N TYR A 529 6.11 -28.95 3.86
CA TYR A 529 6.63 -28.16 4.96
C TYR A 529 5.99 -28.56 6.30
N ASP A 530 4.68 -28.79 6.34
CA ASP A 530 3.96 -29.19 7.55
C ASP A 530 4.37 -30.59 8.03
N ARG A 531 4.60 -31.52 7.11
CA ARG A 531 5.03 -32.89 7.40
C ARG A 531 6.44 -32.95 7.99
N GLN A 532 7.37 -32.18 7.42
CA GLN A 532 8.76 -32.15 7.87
C GLN A 532 8.96 -31.26 9.12
N GLY A 533 8.28 -30.12 9.15
CA GLY A 533 8.34 -29.13 10.22
C GLY A 533 9.59 -28.24 10.18
N LYS A 534 9.53 -27.16 10.95
CA LYS A 534 10.57 -26.12 10.98
C LYS A 534 11.97 -26.62 11.36
N ASP A 535 12.08 -27.53 12.35
CA ASP A 535 13.38 -27.99 12.83
C ASP A 535 14.12 -28.78 11.75
N TYR A 536 13.41 -29.58 10.94
CA TYR A 536 13.98 -30.28 9.81
C TYR A 536 14.68 -29.32 8.84
N PHE A 537 13.99 -28.27 8.37
CA PHE A 537 14.59 -27.27 7.50
C PHE A 537 15.70 -26.46 8.18
N TYR A 538 15.58 -26.22 9.48
CA TYR A 538 16.65 -25.58 10.24
C TYR A 538 17.94 -26.41 10.20
N GLN A 539 17.87 -27.73 10.46
CA GLN A 539 19.03 -28.61 10.39
C GLN A 539 19.57 -28.74 8.96
N LEU A 540 18.67 -28.84 7.96
CA LEU A 540 19.02 -28.90 6.54
C LEU A 540 19.84 -27.69 6.10
N LEU A 541 19.46 -26.48 6.54
CA LEU A 541 20.09 -25.23 6.14
C LEU A 541 21.25 -24.79 7.05
N LYS A 542 21.40 -25.40 8.22
CA LYS A 542 22.44 -25.06 9.21
C LYS A 542 23.87 -25.05 8.64
N PRO A 543 24.29 -25.98 7.77
CA PRO A 543 25.63 -25.93 7.16
C PRO A 543 25.88 -24.65 6.35
N LEU A 544 24.85 -24.12 5.68
CA LEU A 544 24.96 -22.89 4.88
C LEU A 544 25.04 -21.63 5.76
N ALA A 545 24.58 -21.71 7.01
CA ALA A 545 24.66 -20.63 7.98
C ALA A 545 26.01 -20.56 8.74
N ASP A 546 26.92 -21.51 8.50
CA ASP A 546 28.23 -21.54 9.16
C ASP A 546 29.08 -20.31 8.81
N LEU A 547 29.53 -19.59 9.83
CA LEU A 547 30.33 -18.36 9.69
C LEU A 547 31.84 -18.60 9.85
N THR A 548 32.26 -19.84 10.09
CA THR A 548 33.68 -20.18 10.30
C THR A 548 34.47 -20.29 8.98
N ASN A 549 33.77 -20.48 7.86
CA ASN A 549 34.33 -20.69 6.53
C ASN A 549 33.97 -19.58 5.53
N LEU A 550 33.76 -18.36 6.02
CA LEU A 550 33.40 -17.21 5.19
C LEU A 550 34.49 -16.88 4.16
N LYS A 551 34.07 -16.58 2.93
CA LYS A 551 34.94 -16.03 1.88
C LYS A 551 34.87 -14.50 1.86
N ASP A 552 35.87 -13.86 1.27
CA ASP A 552 35.96 -12.39 1.20
C ASP A 552 34.75 -11.76 0.49
N GLU A 553 34.26 -12.39 -0.58
CA GLU A 553 33.06 -11.96 -1.32
C GLU A 553 31.78 -11.94 -0.46
N GLU A 554 31.75 -12.71 0.63
CA GLU A 554 30.58 -12.78 1.52
C GLU A 554 30.51 -11.58 2.47
N TYR A 555 31.58 -10.77 2.57
CA TYR A 555 31.55 -9.50 3.28
C TYR A 555 31.01 -8.35 2.42
N VAL A 556 30.64 -8.62 1.16
CA VAL A 556 30.09 -7.65 0.21
C VAL A 556 28.65 -8.02 -0.12
N ASP A 557 27.75 -7.02 -0.14
CA ASP A 557 26.35 -7.27 -0.47
C ASP A 557 26.13 -7.43 -1.98
N TRP A 558 24.96 -7.93 -2.39
CA TRP A 558 24.61 -8.05 -3.81
C TRP A 558 24.58 -6.68 -4.50
N GLY A 559 25.14 -6.59 -5.71
CA GLY A 559 25.18 -5.34 -6.50
C GLY A 559 26.18 -4.28 -5.99
N HIS A 560 27.05 -4.61 -5.03
CA HIS A 560 28.05 -3.70 -4.47
C HIS A 560 29.47 -4.28 -4.60
N GLU A 561 30.48 -3.40 -4.52
CA GLU A 561 31.91 -3.76 -4.49
C GLU A 561 32.57 -3.48 -3.13
N GLU A 562 31.93 -2.65 -2.30
CA GLU A 562 32.45 -2.22 -1.00
C GLU A 562 32.11 -3.21 0.13
N ILE A 563 32.95 -3.23 1.18
CA ILE A 563 32.68 -4.01 2.38
C ILE A 563 31.37 -3.53 3.02
N PHE A 564 30.51 -4.48 3.33
CA PHE A 564 29.21 -4.23 3.91
C PHE A 564 29.30 -3.52 5.26
N ASN A 565 28.51 -2.47 5.42
CA ASN A 565 28.25 -1.83 6.70
C ASN A 565 26.74 -1.59 6.85
N THR A 566 26.21 -1.86 8.04
CA THR A 566 24.79 -1.63 8.31
C THR A 566 24.52 -0.13 8.41
N ALA A 567 23.98 0.46 7.35
CA ALA A 567 23.53 1.84 7.31
C ALA A 567 22.00 1.88 7.14
N ILE A 568 21.30 1.69 8.26
CA ILE A 568 19.83 1.80 8.33
C ILE A 568 19.49 3.24 8.72
N GLY A 569 18.89 3.98 7.79
CA GLY A 569 18.37 5.30 8.06
C GLY A 569 17.09 5.27 8.90
N VAL A 570 16.64 6.44 9.33
CA VAL A 570 15.33 6.58 9.97
C VAL A 570 14.28 6.59 8.88
N GLY A 571 13.45 5.55 8.81
CA GLY A 571 12.32 5.57 7.90
C GLY A 571 11.45 6.78 8.22
N GLU A 572 11.09 7.60 7.22
CA GLU A 572 10.44 8.90 7.40
C GLU A 572 9.06 8.86 8.04
N CYS A 573 8.59 7.64 8.29
CA CYS A 573 7.47 7.48 9.16
C CYS A 573 7.85 7.78 10.62
N ALA A 574 9.05 7.51 11.13
CA ALA A 574 9.41 7.61 12.55
C ALA A 574 9.64 9.05 13.03
N GLY A 575 8.86 9.50 14.03
CA GLY A 575 9.03 10.81 14.64
C GLY A 575 9.47 10.79 16.10
N VAL A 576 10.05 11.91 16.53
CA VAL A 576 10.60 12.26 17.85
C VAL A 576 9.95 13.57 18.32
N VAL A 577 9.80 13.69 19.64
CA VAL A 577 9.02 14.70 20.36
C VAL A 577 9.51 16.14 20.14
N ILE A 578 8.57 17.07 19.93
CA ILE A 578 8.72 18.53 19.70
C ILE A 578 8.21 19.29 20.94
N ASP A 579 8.45 20.60 21.02
CA ASP A 579 7.56 21.53 21.73
C ASP A 579 6.15 21.49 21.11
N LEU A 580 5.35 20.59 21.67
CA LEU A 580 4.15 20.04 21.05
C LEU A 580 2.95 20.98 21.24
N VAL A 581 3.01 21.94 22.16
CA VAL A 581 1.84 22.71 22.61
C VAL A 581 1.46 23.81 21.63
N ALA A 582 2.39 24.70 21.28
CA ALA A 582 2.13 25.80 20.34
C ALA A 582 1.76 25.26 18.93
N THR A 583 2.41 24.18 18.52
CA THR A 583 2.12 23.50 17.25
C THR A 583 0.70 22.96 17.22
N LEU A 584 0.23 22.30 18.29
CA LEU A 584 -1.12 21.74 18.37
C LEU A 584 -2.21 22.82 18.39
N LEU A 585 -1.98 23.97 19.04
CA LEU A 585 -2.94 25.08 19.04
C LEU A 585 -3.06 25.75 17.67
N LEU A 586 -1.94 25.89 16.95
CA LEU A 586 -1.95 26.34 15.56
C LEU A 586 -2.71 25.36 14.66
N GLU A 587 -2.48 24.06 14.82
CA GLU A 587 -3.20 23.02 14.08
C GLU A 587 -4.69 22.98 14.39
N ALA A 588 -5.07 23.21 15.66
CA ALA A 588 -6.47 23.36 16.04
C ALA A 588 -7.10 24.60 15.37
N GLY A 589 -6.37 25.70 15.24
CA GLY A 589 -6.82 26.87 14.46
C GLY A 589 -7.01 26.57 12.97
N GLU A 590 -6.03 25.91 12.33
CA GLU A 590 -6.13 25.48 10.92
C GLU A 590 -7.36 24.57 10.71
N LYS A 591 -7.63 23.66 11.64
CA LYS A 591 -8.80 22.75 11.61
C LYS A 591 -10.12 23.48 11.85
N LEU A 592 -10.14 24.53 12.67
CA LEU A 592 -11.35 25.34 12.87
C LEU A 592 -11.73 26.10 11.59
N ASP A 593 -10.74 26.61 10.85
CA ASP A 593 -10.99 27.24 9.55
C ASP A 593 -11.53 26.22 8.53
N TRP A 594 -11.05 24.97 8.56
CA TRP A 594 -11.62 23.89 7.75
C TRP A 594 -13.06 23.54 8.16
N ALA A 595 -13.35 23.50 9.46
CA ALA A 595 -14.71 23.28 9.96
C ALA A 595 -15.68 24.33 9.43
N ARG A 596 -15.30 25.62 9.51
CA ARG A 596 -16.08 26.75 8.98
C ARG A 596 -16.26 26.68 7.47
N ALA A 597 -15.21 26.34 6.73
CA ALA A 597 -15.27 26.22 5.28
C ALA A 597 -16.21 25.07 4.85
N SER A 598 -16.12 23.91 5.49
CA SER A 598 -17.01 22.78 5.22
C SER A 598 -18.46 23.09 5.61
N TYR A 599 -18.67 23.79 6.73
CA TYR A 599 -19.99 24.26 7.14
C TYR A 599 -20.58 25.21 6.10
N ALA A 600 -19.83 26.21 5.64
CA ALA A 600 -20.27 27.14 4.60
C ALA A 600 -20.57 26.46 3.27
N ALA A 601 -19.95 25.31 2.99
CA ALA A 601 -20.20 24.50 1.81
C ALA A 601 -21.37 23.51 1.96
N GLY A 602 -22.05 23.47 3.11
CA GLY A 602 -23.11 22.49 3.41
C GLY A 602 -22.60 21.06 3.63
N ALA A 603 -21.29 20.87 3.81
CA ALA A 603 -20.67 19.57 4.04
C ALA A 603 -20.70 19.24 5.55
N TRP A 604 -21.90 18.98 6.09
CA TRP A 604 -22.13 18.85 7.53
C TRP A 604 -21.25 17.80 8.21
N SER A 605 -21.14 16.59 7.64
CA SER A 605 -20.31 15.53 8.21
C SER A 605 -18.83 15.91 8.29
N ASP A 606 -18.33 16.61 7.27
CA ASP A 606 -16.94 17.06 7.19
C ASP A 606 -16.69 18.19 8.20
N ALA A 607 -17.62 19.14 8.31
CA ALA A 607 -17.58 20.20 9.31
C ALA A 607 -17.55 19.64 10.74
N ILE A 608 -18.45 18.68 11.04
CA ILE A 608 -18.52 17.99 12.34
C ILE A 608 -17.20 17.28 12.66
N TYR A 609 -16.60 16.58 11.71
CA TYR A 609 -15.32 15.91 11.96
C TYR A 609 -14.18 16.91 12.22
N HIS A 610 -14.10 17.99 11.45
CA HIS A 610 -13.11 19.04 11.70
C HIS A 610 -13.30 19.67 13.08
N THR A 611 -14.54 19.96 13.49
CA THR A 611 -14.91 20.41 14.84
C THR A 611 -14.42 19.44 15.92
N TYR A 612 -14.68 18.14 15.77
CA TYR A 612 -14.15 17.10 16.66
C TYR A 612 -12.62 17.15 16.78
N ALA A 613 -11.93 17.30 15.66
CA ALA A 613 -10.48 17.37 15.62
C ALA A 613 -9.93 18.63 16.33
N VAL A 614 -10.66 19.76 16.32
CA VAL A 614 -10.30 20.96 17.09
C VAL A 614 -10.35 20.66 18.59
N PHE A 615 -11.44 20.07 19.09
CA PHE A 615 -11.55 19.69 20.51
C PHE A 615 -10.36 18.84 20.97
N VAL A 616 -10.06 17.77 20.22
CA VAL A 616 -8.99 16.83 20.59
C VAL A 616 -7.61 17.50 20.57
N ASN A 617 -7.30 18.31 19.56
CA ASN A 617 -5.99 18.97 19.48
C ASN A 617 -5.80 20.05 20.55
N SER A 618 -6.83 20.85 20.82
CA SER A 618 -6.82 21.85 21.89
C SER A 618 -6.68 21.22 23.27
N ALA A 619 -7.42 20.13 23.55
CA ALA A 619 -7.28 19.39 24.80
C ALA A 619 -5.88 18.78 24.97
N LYS A 620 -5.35 18.17 23.90
CA LYS A 620 -4.01 17.59 23.91
C LYS A 620 -2.94 18.64 24.20
N ALA A 621 -3.03 19.83 23.60
CA ALA A 621 -2.10 20.92 23.84
C ALA A 621 -2.01 21.27 25.34
N LEU A 622 -3.15 21.44 26.01
CA LEU A 622 -3.19 21.75 27.44
C LEU A 622 -2.75 20.58 28.34
N LEU A 623 -3.06 19.34 27.99
CA LEU A 623 -2.60 18.18 28.77
C LEU A 623 -1.07 18.09 28.79
N LEU A 624 -0.43 18.38 27.66
CA LEU A 624 1.02 18.38 27.54
C LEU A 624 1.68 19.46 28.40
N ASP A 625 1.01 20.60 28.59
CA ASP A 625 1.46 21.63 29.56
C ASP A 625 1.48 21.14 31.01
N LYS A 626 0.72 20.08 31.34
CA LYS A 626 0.73 19.40 32.64
C LYS A 626 1.64 18.16 32.65
N GLY A 627 2.38 17.90 31.57
CA GLY A 627 3.16 16.68 31.42
C GLY A 627 2.31 15.42 31.25
N VAL A 628 1.00 15.56 30.98
CA VAL A 628 0.08 14.45 30.73
C VAL A 628 0.08 14.17 29.23
N SER A 629 0.31 12.92 28.87
CA SER A 629 0.31 12.50 27.47
C SER A 629 -0.51 11.24 27.30
N SER A 630 -1.24 11.16 26.19
CA SER A 630 -1.99 9.97 25.80
C SER A 630 -1.71 9.60 24.36
N SER A 631 -1.68 8.30 24.08
CA SER A 631 -1.34 7.78 22.76
C SER A 631 -2.54 7.61 21.83
N THR A 632 -3.76 7.87 22.31
CA THR A 632 -5.02 7.74 21.55
C THR A 632 -5.87 9.00 21.71
N GLN A 633 -6.77 9.29 20.77
CA GLN A 633 -7.67 10.45 20.90
C GLN A 633 -8.65 10.23 22.05
N ILE A 634 -9.20 9.02 22.20
CA ILE A 634 -10.09 8.71 23.34
C ILE A 634 -9.40 8.87 24.70
N GLY A 635 -8.09 8.58 24.76
CA GLY A 635 -7.31 8.78 25.97
C GLY A 635 -7.11 10.26 26.26
N VAL A 636 -6.80 11.09 25.25
CA VAL A 636 -6.78 12.56 25.39
C VAL A 636 -8.10 13.08 25.95
N ILE A 637 -9.23 12.61 25.43
CA ILE A 637 -10.57 13.03 25.88
C ILE A 637 -10.76 12.70 27.37
N ARG A 638 -10.47 11.47 27.78
CA ARG A 638 -10.61 11.02 29.19
C ARG A 638 -9.67 11.77 30.13
N GLU A 639 -8.41 11.92 29.74
CA GLU A 639 -7.41 12.63 30.56
C GLU A 639 -7.78 14.10 30.74
N PHE A 640 -8.41 14.74 29.75
CA PHE A 640 -8.82 16.14 29.87
C PHE A 640 -9.89 16.34 30.94
N ASP A 641 -10.85 15.42 31.06
CA ASP A 641 -11.83 15.45 32.15
C ASP A 641 -11.14 15.41 33.52
N THR A 642 -10.32 14.38 33.74
CA THR A 642 -9.61 14.18 35.01
C THR A 642 -8.70 15.35 35.38
N ASN A 643 -8.02 15.96 34.40
CA ASN A 643 -7.01 16.96 34.69
C ASN A 643 -7.53 18.41 34.66
N TYR A 644 -8.63 18.71 33.97
CA TYR A 644 -9.11 20.08 33.78
C TYR A 644 -10.57 20.31 34.18
N VAL A 645 -11.48 19.36 33.90
CA VAL A 645 -12.91 19.53 34.19
C VAL A 645 -13.21 19.20 35.65
N GLU A 646 -12.77 18.02 36.12
CA GLU A 646 -12.96 17.57 37.50
C GLU A 646 -12.25 18.46 38.53
N THR A 647 -11.15 19.10 38.12
CA THR A 647 -10.39 20.06 38.95
C THR A 647 -11.03 21.45 38.99
N GLY A 648 -12.07 21.71 38.18
CA GLY A 648 -12.75 23.01 38.06
C GLY A 648 -11.94 24.07 37.31
N GLU A 649 -10.79 23.68 36.77
CA GLU A 649 -9.87 24.54 36.02
C GLU A 649 -10.40 24.95 34.65
N VAL A 650 -11.27 24.13 34.05
CA VAL A 650 -12.06 24.41 32.85
C VAL A 650 -13.50 24.09 33.20
N LYS A 651 -14.37 25.09 33.13
CA LYS A 651 -15.80 24.94 33.42
C LYS A 651 -16.55 24.65 32.13
N LEU A 652 -17.19 23.49 32.07
CA LEU A 652 -18.07 23.03 30.98
C LEU A 652 -19.45 22.70 31.56
N GLU A 653 -20.48 22.72 30.72
CA GLU A 653 -21.86 22.37 31.12
C GLU A 653 -22.05 20.86 31.33
N SER A 654 -21.23 20.04 30.66
CA SER A 654 -21.15 18.58 30.77
C SER A 654 -19.69 18.13 30.95
N THR A 655 -19.43 16.83 31.05
CA THR A 655 -18.06 16.33 30.91
C THR A 655 -17.53 16.64 29.50
N PHE A 656 -16.21 16.77 29.36
CA PHE A 656 -15.54 16.89 28.07
C PHE A 656 -15.74 15.62 27.23
N ASN A 657 -15.78 14.44 27.86
CA ASN A 657 -16.13 13.21 27.19
C ASN A 657 -17.50 13.26 26.52
N GLU A 658 -18.54 13.65 27.27
CA GLU A 658 -19.90 13.80 26.73
C GLU A 658 -19.92 14.84 25.62
N LEU A 659 -19.32 16.02 25.84
CA LEU A 659 -19.26 17.11 24.88
C LEU A 659 -18.66 16.66 23.55
N VAL A 660 -17.49 16.01 23.59
CA VAL A 660 -16.75 15.62 22.38
C VAL A 660 -17.37 14.40 21.70
N LEU A 661 -17.88 13.42 22.46
CA LEU A 661 -18.44 12.19 21.90
C LEU A 661 -19.88 12.33 21.40
N GLN A 662 -20.50 13.52 21.47
CA GLN A 662 -21.74 13.82 20.75
C GLN A 662 -21.67 13.45 19.26
N ILE A 663 -20.47 13.50 18.66
CA ILE A 663 -20.22 13.15 17.25
C ILE A 663 -20.73 11.74 16.88
N ASN A 664 -20.70 10.77 17.80
CA ASN A 664 -21.20 9.42 17.53
C ASN A 664 -22.56 9.12 18.17
N LYS A 665 -23.25 10.16 18.64
CA LYS A 665 -24.60 10.09 19.20
C LYS A 665 -25.64 10.82 18.35
N ASN A 666 -25.19 11.64 17.39
CA ASN A 666 -26.04 12.44 16.52
C ASN A 666 -25.74 12.13 15.05
N GLU A 667 -26.78 12.15 14.23
CA GLU A 667 -26.60 12.09 12.78
C GLU A 667 -25.96 13.40 12.26
N PRO A 668 -25.18 13.34 11.18
CA PRO A 668 -24.67 14.56 10.55
C PRO A 668 -25.79 15.40 9.92
N SER A 669 -26.29 16.37 10.68
CA SER A 669 -27.28 17.35 10.23
C SER A 669 -26.76 18.78 10.34
N GLU A 670 -27.45 19.72 9.70
CA GLU A 670 -27.15 21.15 9.81
C GLU A 670 -27.31 21.63 11.26
N GLU A 671 -28.36 21.18 11.95
CA GLU A 671 -28.65 21.55 13.34
C GLU A 671 -27.51 21.10 14.26
N PHE A 672 -27.07 19.85 14.12
CA PHE A 672 -25.98 19.32 14.93
C PHE A 672 -24.64 20.00 14.58
N ALA A 673 -24.34 20.18 13.29
CA ALA A 673 -23.14 20.88 12.85
C ALA A 673 -23.06 22.32 13.40
N THR A 674 -24.20 23.02 13.43
CA THR A 674 -24.31 24.39 13.97
C THR A 674 -24.02 24.41 15.46
N ALA A 675 -24.71 23.55 16.23
CA ALA A 675 -24.53 23.47 17.68
C ALA A 675 -23.09 23.11 18.04
N TYR A 676 -22.56 22.05 17.41
CA TYR A 676 -21.23 21.53 17.70
C TYR A 676 -20.11 22.50 17.32
N LEU A 677 -20.24 23.23 16.21
CA LEU A 677 -19.29 24.27 15.82
C LEU A 677 -19.28 25.44 16.81
N ASN A 678 -20.46 25.88 17.29
CA ASN A 678 -20.54 26.94 18.31
C ASN A 678 -19.88 26.53 19.63
N GLU A 679 -20.08 25.28 20.05
CA GLU A 679 -19.44 24.71 21.25
C GLU A 679 -17.91 24.74 21.13
N VAL A 680 -17.35 24.30 19.99
CA VAL A 680 -15.89 24.28 19.83
C VAL A 680 -15.28 25.66 19.72
N GLU A 681 -15.97 26.63 19.14
CA GLU A 681 -15.47 28.01 19.07
C GLU A 681 -15.31 28.62 20.46
N ASN A 682 -16.28 28.37 21.35
CA ASN A 682 -16.20 28.80 22.75
C ASN A 682 -15.06 28.09 23.48
N PHE A 683 -14.96 26.76 23.32
CA PHE A 683 -13.88 25.96 23.92
C PHE A 683 -12.50 26.42 23.45
N TYR A 684 -12.31 26.61 22.14
CA TYR A 684 -11.05 27.03 21.54
C TYR A 684 -10.60 28.40 22.05
N LYS A 685 -11.53 29.38 22.13
CA LYS A 685 -11.26 30.70 22.71
C LYS A 685 -10.83 30.60 24.17
N GLN A 686 -11.54 29.80 24.98
CA GLN A 686 -11.21 29.58 26.39
C GLN A 686 -9.82 28.96 26.57
N ILE A 687 -9.48 27.93 25.78
CA ILE A 687 -8.19 27.26 25.85
C ILE A 687 -7.04 28.19 25.42
N THR A 688 -7.24 28.96 24.35
CA THR A 688 -6.22 29.89 23.85
C THR A 688 -5.94 31.01 24.85
N ALA A 689 -6.99 31.61 25.44
CA ALA A 689 -6.83 32.63 26.47
C ALA A 689 -6.06 32.10 27.70
N LYS A 690 -6.38 30.87 28.15
CA LYS A 690 -5.70 30.25 29.29
C LYS A 690 -4.21 29.95 29.01
N ARG A 691 -3.84 29.73 27.75
CA ARG A 691 -2.43 29.60 27.36
C ARG A 691 -1.72 30.95 27.38
N GLU A 692 -2.37 32.01 26.90
CA GLU A 692 -1.82 33.37 26.93
C GLU A 692 -1.59 33.85 28.37
N GLU A 693 -2.42 33.45 29.34
CA GLU A 693 -2.20 33.75 30.77
C GLU A 693 -0.93 33.09 31.37
N LYS A 694 -0.40 32.05 30.72
CA LYS A 694 0.77 31.26 31.18
C LYS A 694 2.10 31.71 30.55
N ILE A 695 2.05 32.46 29.46
CA ILE A 695 3.21 33.03 28.73
C ILE A 695 3.49 34.41 29.31
#